data_AF-A0A8X6Q8E8-F1
#
_entry.id   AF-A0A8X6Q8E8-F1
#
_cell.length_a   1.000
_cell.length_b   1.000
_cell.length_c   1.000
_cell.angle_alpha   90.00
_cell.angle_beta   90.00
_cell.angle_gamma   90.00
#
_symmetry.space_group_name_H-M   'P 1'
#
loop_
_entity.id
_entity.type
_entity.pdbx_description
1 polymer ?
#
loop_
_entity_poly.entity_id
_entity_poly.type
_entity_poly.pdbx_seq_one_letter_code
_entity_poly.pdbx_strand_id
1 'polypeptide(L)'
;MCHFQETLWAEDPECKKMPVNTAAVSGIMKIGGGFANLEEFLSTLDIPPLSSNTYQKEHDNIATAWEKVAENEMYCAAMEEKHLAVQAGEVGGDGIPMLTVVVDGCWAKRSYRTNYSSLSGAAAIVGFRTKKVLYMAVRNRYCMVCSRAAAVNKLPGKHCCSKNWHGSSSSMEANIIQEGFQNSVAMYGVKYAKVIGDGDSNVYKTILDSRPYDELQVEKLECQNHLFRNFCLKLKDIVRDSKAGPITLRKCLGKNILRLRKSVISATAQLTKNEVNFDCCSILQKHILNAPYHVFGDHQNCVDSVCSIQRKNDTNWIPDLLQSGLLYRIMNVVNNLADNSKSLLFSANNNCVEQFHSIVAKFIGGKRVNFCLRRSYLARCSGAVISHNSGSFMSRVHKSMYNTSPGNFVKSTERRRENDLIRRKRKMSRPRCRKSLFLEKGRNKNYGVRAEKPDLSEDIFSQKKERLLSTLQLSIEERKSIERKTVEQRKSPLWREERRKRLTASDFVRKGLNSGIKMKCEMCHFQETLWAEDPECKKMPVNTAAVSGIMKIGGGFANLEEFLSTLDIPPLSSNTYQKEHDNIATAWEKVAENEMYCAAMEEKHLAVQAGEVGGDGIPMLTVVVDGCWAKRSYRTNYSSLSGAAAIVGFRTKKVLYMAVRNRYCMVCSRAAAVNKLPGKHCCSKNWHGSSSSMEANIIQEGFQNSVAMYGVKYAKVIGDGDSNVYKTILDSRPYDELQVEKLECQNHLFRNFCLKLKDIVRDSKAGPITLRKCLGKNILRLRKSVISATAQLTKNEVNFDCCSILQKHILNAPYHVFGDHQNCVDSVCSIQRKNDTNWIPDLLQSGLLYRIMNVVNNLADNSKSLLFSANNNCVEQFHSIVAKFIGGKRVNFCLRRSYLARCSGAVISHNSGSFMSRVHKSMYNTSPGNFVKSTERRRENDLIRRKRKMSRPRCRKSLFLEKGRNKNYGVRAEKPDLSEDIFSQKKERLLSTLQLSIEERKSIERKTVEQRKSPLWREERRKRLTASDFGAICKKLPHTSCEGIINKKLYSHFRSSAMEYGINHEGEAVKALENSMGLIVRPCGLFIHPKLKYLAATPDGLVDDDGIVESSTRYLGERYVISYRGQMIILEAVPHLIIFPRGPRG
;
A
#
# COMPACT_ATOMS: atom_id res chain seq x y z
N MET A 1 -27.62 58.01 25.42
CA MET A 1 -26.93 57.34 24.31
C MET A 1 -27.45 55.91 24.24
N CYS A 2 -28.12 55.54 23.15
CA CYS A 2 -28.73 54.23 22.96
C CYS A 2 -27.68 53.12 23.17
N HIS A 3 -27.96 52.18 24.09
CA HIS A 3 -27.21 50.94 24.27
C HIS A 3 -27.48 50.02 23.08
N PHE A 4 -26.88 50.34 21.93
CA PHE A 4 -26.92 49.52 20.73
C PHE A 4 -25.82 48.45 20.83
N GLN A 5 -26.15 47.28 21.37
CA GLN A 5 -25.32 46.07 21.30
C GLN A 5 -25.73 45.25 20.08
N GLU A 6 -25.20 45.61 18.91
CA GLU A 6 -25.27 44.72 17.75
C GLU A 6 -24.08 43.75 17.76
N THR A 7 -24.37 42.46 17.55
CA THR A 7 -23.32 41.45 17.38
C THR A 7 -22.82 41.54 15.94
N LEU A 8 -21.77 42.32 15.70
CA LEU A 8 -21.11 42.40 14.39
C LEU A 8 -20.42 41.06 14.07
N TRP A 9 -21.01 40.29 13.16
CA TRP A 9 -20.39 39.09 12.64
C TRP A 9 -19.28 39.47 11.65
N ALA A 10 -18.13 38.81 11.73
CA ALA A 10 -17.05 38.99 10.76
C ALA A 10 -17.41 38.48 9.34
N GLU A 11 -18.47 37.68 9.23
CA GLU A 11 -19.05 37.22 7.98
C GLU A 11 -20.50 37.71 7.92
N ASP A 12 -20.88 38.32 6.80
CA ASP A 12 -22.26 38.67 6.50
C ASP A 12 -23.11 37.38 6.41
N PRO A 13 -24.17 37.21 7.23
CA PRO A 13 -25.04 36.04 7.20
C PRO A 13 -25.71 35.78 5.84
N GLU A 14 -25.86 36.81 5.00
CA GLU A 14 -26.42 36.71 3.64
C GLU A 14 -25.35 36.39 2.57
N CYS A 15 -24.07 36.31 2.96
CA CYS A 15 -22.97 36.07 2.04
C CYS A 15 -23.00 34.64 1.48
N LYS A 16 -23.19 34.51 0.16
CA LYS A 16 -23.19 33.23 -0.60
C LYS A 16 -21.80 32.56 -0.73
N LYS A 17 -20.88 32.78 0.21
CA LYS A 17 -19.55 32.15 0.28
C LYS A 17 -19.59 30.96 1.26
N MET A 18 -18.70 30.00 1.06
CA MET A 18 -18.52 28.89 2.00
C MET A 18 -18.07 29.42 3.38
N PRO A 19 -18.82 29.16 4.47
CA PRO A 19 -18.49 29.65 5.80
C PRO A 19 -17.12 29.16 6.29
N VAL A 20 -16.41 29.96 7.08
CA VAL A 20 -15.05 29.63 7.57
C VAL A 20 -14.95 28.25 8.23
N ASN A 21 -15.96 27.83 9.01
CA ASN A 21 -15.94 26.51 9.66
C ASN A 21 -16.01 25.36 8.64
N THR A 22 -16.92 25.46 7.66
CA THR A 22 -17.04 24.50 6.55
C THR A 22 -15.78 24.50 5.70
N ALA A 23 -15.23 25.68 5.43
CA ALA A 23 -13.99 25.87 4.69
C ALA A 23 -12.78 25.23 5.41
N ALA A 24 -12.66 25.41 6.73
CA ALA A 24 -11.60 24.81 7.54
C ALA A 24 -11.66 23.27 7.53
N VAL A 25 -12.87 22.71 7.68
CA VAL A 25 -13.07 21.26 7.64
C VAL A 25 -12.81 20.69 6.23
N SER A 26 -13.26 21.39 5.19
CA SER A 26 -13.00 21.01 3.79
C SER A 26 -11.49 21.05 3.47
N GLY A 27 -10.80 22.11 3.90
CA GLY A 27 -9.37 22.30 3.73
C GLY A 27 -8.55 21.21 4.41
N ILE A 28 -8.83 20.89 5.69
CA ILE A 28 -8.10 19.86 6.42
C ILE A 28 -8.34 18.47 5.82
N MET A 29 -9.57 18.18 5.36
CA MET A 29 -9.89 16.92 4.68
C MET A 29 -9.10 16.78 3.36
N LYS A 30 -9.03 17.85 2.57
CA LYS A 30 -8.33 17.88 1.26
C LYS A 30 -6.82 17.63 1.39
N ILE A 31 -6.20 18.10 2.47
CA ILE A 31 -4.78 17.83 2.75
C ILE A 31 -4.53 16.50 3.48
N GLY A 32 -5.60 15.73 3.76
CA GLY A 32 -5.53 14.40 4.35
C GLY A 32 -5.43 14.38 5.88
N GLY A 33 -5.72 15.50 6.55
CA GLY A 33 -5.83 15.59 8.01
C GLY A 33 -7.25 15.29 8.49
N GLY A 34 -7.39 15.07 9.81
CA GLY A 34 -8.69 14.96 10.49
C GLY A 34 -8.84 15.95 11.64
N PHE A 35 -9.84 15.75 12.49
CA PHE A 35 -10.14 16.62 13.64
C PHE A 35 -8.91 16.98 14.49
N ALA A 36 -8.14 15.97 14.93
CA ALA A 36 -6.96 16.20 15.76
C ALA A 36 -5.85 17.00 15.06
N ASN A 37 -5.79 16.95 13.71
CA ASN A 37 -4.86 17.78 12.94
C ASN A 37 -5.35 19.22 12.84
N LEU A 38 -6.66 19.42 12.64
CA LEU A 38 -7.24 20.76 12.60
C LEU A 38 -7.07 21.46 13.95
N GLU A 39 -7.41 20.77 15.04
CA GLU A 39 -7.24 21.28 16.41
C GLU A 39 -5.78 21.67 16.68
N GLU A 40 -4.82 20.80 16.30
CA GLU A 40 -3.39 21.06 16.49
C GLU A 40 -2.89 22.25 15.66
N PHE A 41 -3.39 22.40 14.43
CA PHE A 41 -3.02 23.50 13.56
C PHE A 41 -3.59 24.84 14.07
N LEU A 42 -4.89 24.90 14.34
CA LEU A 42 -5.56 26.11 14.83
C LEU A 42 -5.02 26.55 16.19
N SER A 43 -4.79 25.61 17.11
CA SER A 43 -4.21 25.95 18.43
C SER A 43 -2.81 26.56 18.29
N THR A 44 -2.02 26.14 17.29
CA THR A 44 -0.68 26.71 17.05
C THR A 44 -0.75 28.15 16.54
N LEU A 45 -1.83 28.51 15.85
CA LEU A 45 -2.15 29.87 15.40
C LEU A 45 -2.85 30.70 16.48
N ASP A 46 -3.04 30.17 17.68
CA ASP A 46 -3.86 30.75 18.76
C ASP A 46 -5.32 31.03 18.35
N ILE A 47 -5.84 30.22 17.41
CA ILE A 47 -7.24 30.25 16.97
C ILE A 47 -8.03 29.20 17.78
N PRO A 48 -9.21 29.56 18.33
CA PRO A 48 -10.08 28.61 19.03
C PRO A 48 -10.41 27.39 18.16
N PRO A 49 -10.11 26.15 18.62
CA PRO A 49 -10.41 24.96 17.85
C PRO A 49 -11.91 24.63 17.88
N LEU A 50 -12.41 24.05 16.78
CA LEU A 50 -13.78 23.53 16.70
C LEU A 50 -14.03 22.46 17.77
N SER A 51 -15.25 22.39 18.28
CA SER A 51 -15.69 21.25 19.07
C SER A 51 -15.75 19.98 18.21
N SER A 52 -15.60 18.79 18.81
CA SER A 52 -15.71 17.53 18.07
C SER A 52 -17.09 17.33 17.43
N ASN A 53 -18.15 17.91 18.00
CA ASN A 53 -19.50 17.80 17.49
C ASN A 53 -19.69 18.73 16.28
N THR A 54 -19.23 19.99 16.39
CA THR A 54 -19.26 20.95 15.28
C THR A 54 -18.44 20.45 14.10
N TYR A 55 -17.23 19.93 14.34
CA TYR A 55 -16.42 19.32 13.28
C TYR A 55 -17.16 18.17 12.59
N GLN A 56 -17.85 17.30 13.34
CA GLN A 56 -18.56 16.16 12.76
C GLN A 56 -19.75 16.62 11.91
N LYS A 57 -20.51 17.63 12.36
CA LYS A 57 -21.62 18.22 11.61
C LYS A 57 -21.14 18.78 10.26
N GLU A 58 -20.11 19.62 10.28
CA GLU A 58 -19.51 20.17 9.06
C GLU A 58 -18.90 19.08 8.17
N HIS A 59 -18.26 18.07 8.77
CA HIS A 59 -17.70 16.92 8.05
C HIS A 59 -18.78 16.15 7.28
N ASP A 60 -19.95 15.90 7.88
CA ASP A 60 -21.05 15.16 7.26
C ASP A 60 -21.74 15.97 6.15
N ASN A 61 -21.85 17.30 6.33
CA ASN A 61 -22.34 18.22 5.29
C ASN A 61 -21.42 18.19 4.05
N ILE A 62 -20.10 18.33 4.27
CA ILE A 62 -19.09 18.30 3.20
C ILE A 62 -19.02 16.93 2.54
N ALA A 63 -19.12 15.85 3.33
CA ALA A 63 -19.10 14.48 2.83
C ALA A 63 -20.22 14.24 1.81
N THR A 64 -21.45 14.68 2.14
CA THR A 64 -22.61 14.57 1.25
C THR A 64 -22.39 15.34 -0.06
N ALA A 65 -21.86 16.56 0.03
CA ALA A 65 -21.54 17.36 -1.15
C ALA A 65 -20.46 16.71 -2.03
N TRP A 66 -19.38 16.19 -1.43
CA TRP A 66 -18.31 15.53 -2.18
C TRP A 66 -18.78 14.23 -2.85
N GLU A 67 -19.68 13.48 -2.22
CA GLU A 67 -20.28 12.28 -2.82
C GLU A 67 -21.10 12.65 -4.07
N LYS A 68 -22.02 13.62 -3.96
CA LYS A 68 -22.83 14.10 -5.09
C LYS A 68 -22.01 14.65 -6.25
N VAL A 69 -20.97 15.46 -5.95
CA VAL A 69 -20.10 16.01 -6.99
C VAL A 69 -19.28 14.90 -7.66
N ALA A 70 -18.78 13.93 -6.89
CA ALA A 70 -18.04 12.80 -7.46
C ALA A 70 -18.90 11.97 -8.42
N GLU A 71 -20.17 11.71 -8.07
CA GLU A 71 -21.12 11.02 -8.95
C GLU A 71 -21.29 11.74 -10.29
N ASN A 72 -21.52 13.06 -10.25
CA ASN A 72 -21.64 13.87 -11.46
C ASN A 72 -20.35 13.89 -12.30
N GLU A 73 -19.18 13.99 -11.67
CA GLU A 73 -17.89 13.99 -12.38
C GLU A 73 -17.54 12.61 -12.97
N MET A 74 -18.02 11.51 -12.38
CA MET A 74 -17.91 10.17 -12.97
C MET A 74 -18.85 10.00 -14.16
N TYR A 75 -20.09 10.49 -14.06
CA TYR A 75 -21.04 10.50 -15.16
C TYR A 75 -20.51 11.27 -16.38
N CYS A 76 -20.01 12.49 -16.17
CA CYS A 76 -19.41 13.29 -17.25
C CYS A 76 -18.22 12.58 -17.91
N ALA A 77 -17.36 11.93 -17.11
CA ALA A 77 -16.24 11.16 -17.62
C ALA A 77 -16.68 9.94 -18.45
N ALA A 78 -17.75 9.25 -18.04
CA ALA A 78 -18.32 8.13 -18.77
C ALA A 78 -18.91 8.56 -20.12
N MET A 79 -19.60 9.71 -20.16
CA MET A 79 -20.13 10.27 -21.41
C MET A 79 -19.02 10.68 -22.39
N GLU A 80 -17.92 11.26 -21.90
CA GLU A 80 -16.76 11.61 -22.74
C GLU A 80 -16.09 10.36 -23.33
N GLU A 81 -15.88 9.32 -22.52
CA GLU A 81 -15.33 8.04 -22.98
C GLU A 81 -16.27 7.35 -23.98
N LYS A 82 -17.59 7.39 -23.75
CA LYS A 82 -18.63 6.91 -24.65
C LYS A 82 -18.56 7.59 -26.02
N HIS A 83 -18.48 8.92 -26.03
CA HIS A 83 -18.39 9.68 -27.27
C HIS A 83 -17.14 9.31 -28.08
N LEU A 84 -15.99 9.17 -27.41
CA LEU A 84 -14.75 8.74 -28.07
C LEU A 84 -14.87 7.33 -28.66
N ALA A 85 -15.54 6.39 -27.98
CA ALA A 85 -15.74 5.04 -28.48
C ALA A 85 -16.62 5.02 -29.75
N VAL A 86 -17.70 5.82 -29.76
CA VAL A 86 -18.56 6.00 -30.94
C VAL A 86 -17.76 6.56 -32.12
N GLN A 87 -16.93 7.58 -31.89
CA GLN A 87 -16.07 8.17 -32.94
C GLN A 87 -15.08 7.15 -33.53
N ALA A 88 -14.68 6.14 -32.76
CA ALA A 88 -13.78 5.09 -33.22
C ALA A 88 -14.53 3.87 -33.80
N GLY A 89 -15.85 3.93 -33.95
CA GLY A 89 -16.65 2.81 -34.45
C GLY A 89 -16.72 1.60 -33.49
N GLU A 90 -16.36 1.78 -32.21
CA GLU A 90 -16.39 0.70 -31.20
C GLU A 90 -17.81 0.54 -30.64
N VAL A 91 -18.73 0.07 -31.47
CA VAL A 91 -20.15 -0.12 -31.13
C VAL A 91 -20.52 -1.59 -31.32
N GLY A 92 -21.22 -2.18 -30.35
CA GLY A 92 -21.71 -3.56 -30.43
C GLY A 92 -22.80 -3.72 -31.51
N GLY A 93 -23.12 -4.98 -31.86
CA GLY A 93 -24.21 -5.28 -32.81
C GLY A 93 -25.59 -4.79 -32.35
N ASP A 94 -25.73 -4.48 -31.06
CA ASP A 94 -26.91 -3.89 -30.42
C ASP A 94 -26.90 -2.35 -30.39
N GLY A 95 -25.92 -1.71 -31.03
CA GLY A 95 -25.79 -0.25 -31.05
C GLY A 95 -25.20 0.34 -29.76
N ILE A 96 -24.79 -0.48 -28.77
CA ILE A 96 -24.24 0.02 -27.51
C ILE A 96 -22.71 0.20 -27.61
N PRO A 97 -22.16 1.37 -27.24
CA PRO A 97 -20.73 1.61 -27.27
C PRO A 97 -19.94 0.67 -26.33
N MET A 98 -18.84 0.13 -26.84
CA MET A 98 -17.96 -0.81 -26.14
C MET A 98 -16.67 -0.11 -25.69
N LEU A 99 -16.42 -0.09 -24.38
CA LEU A 99 -15.28 0.61 -23.79
C LEU A 99 -14.19 -0.35 -23.33
N THR A 100 -12.94 0.11 -23.41
CA THR A 100 -11.82 -0.47 -22.68
C THR A 100 -11.65 0.23 -21.35
N VAL A 101 -11.56 -0.53 -20.26
CA VAL A 101 -11.44 0.01 -18.90
C VAL A 101 -10.22 -0.55 -18.17
N VAL A 102 -9.72 0.24 -17.22
CA VAL A 102 -8.63 -0.12 -16.32
C VAL A 102 -9.18 -0.22 -14.91
N VAL A 103 -8.91 -1.32 -14.22
CA VAL A 103 -9.44 -1.61 -12.87
C VAL A 103 -8.34 -1.94 -11.88
N ASP A 104 -8.53 -1.56 -10.62
CA ASP A 104 -7.67 -1.91 -9.49
C ASP A 104 -8.40 -1.59 -8.17
N GLY A 105 -7.96 -2.20 -7.07
CA GLY A 105 -8.43 -1.99 -5.71
C GLY A 105 -7.40 -1.29 -4.80
N CYS A 106 -7.88 -0.57 -3.80
CA CYS A 106 -7.06 -0.03 -2.73
C CYS A 106 -7.68 -0.25 -1.33
N TRP A 107 -6.81 -0.49 -0.34
CA TRP A 107 -7.22 -0.79 1.03
C TRP A 107 -6.67 0.23 2.03
N ALA A 108 -7.52 0.58 3.00
CA ALA A 108 -7.19 1.48 4.10
C ALA A 108 -6.03 0.96 4.96
N LYS A 109 -5.91 -0.36 5.11
CA LYS A 109 -4.79 -1.03 5.80
C LYS A 109 -4.01 -1.90 4.81
N ARG A 110 -2.69 -2.00 4.97
CA ARG A 110 -1.90 -3.01 4.24
C ARG A 110 -2.22 -4.40 4.78
N SER A 111 -2.59 -5.31 3.89
CA SER A 111 -2.52 -6.75 4.13
C SER A 111 -1.06 -7.22 3.97
N TYR A 112 -0.63 -8.17 4.79
CA TYR A 112 0.63 -8.88 4.60
C TYR A 112 0.26 -10.33 4.31
N ARG A 113 0.55 -10.84 3.10
CA ARG A 113 0.44 -12.22 2.54
C ARG A 113 -0.55 -13.23 3.16
N THR A 114 -0.67 -13.30 4.47
CA THR A 114 -1.54 -14.18 5.27
C THR A 114 -2.57 -13.44 6.15
N ASN A 115 -2.63 -12.11 6.15
CA ASN A 115 -3.54 -11.34 7.02
C ASN A 115 -4.26 -10.21 6.25
N TYR A 116 -5.45 -10.52 5.76
CA TYR A 116 -6.37 -9.60 5.09
C TYR A 116 -7.40 -9.08 6.11
N SER A 117 -7.06 -7.98 6.81
CA SER A 117 -7.85 -7.44 7.91
C SER A 117 -8.32 -5.99 7.69
N SER A 118 -8.40 -5.51 6.45
CA SER A 118 -8.81 -4.12 6.22
C SER A 118 -10.30 -3.94 6.57
N LEU A 119 -10.62 -2.86 7.29
CA LEU A 119 -12.01 -2.51 7.61
C LEU A 119 -12.73 -1.91 6.40
N SER A 120 -11.98 -1.22 5.54
CA SER A 120 -12.46 -0.58 4.33
C SER A 120 -11.58 -0.90 3.13
N GLY A 121 -12.21 -1.03 1.96
CA GLY A 121 -11.57 -1.10 0.66
C GLY A 121 -12.35 -0.24 -0.34
N ALA A 122 -11.67 0.32 -1.33
CA ALA A 122 -12.26 0.99 -2.47
C ALA A 122 -11.70 0.35 -3.74
N ALA A 123 -12.45 0.38 -4.84
CA ALA A 123 -11.96 0.00 -6.14
C ALA A 123 -12.54 0.95 -7.18
N ALA A 124 -11.83 1.10 -8.29
CA ALA A 124 -12.19 2.06 -9.33
C ALA A 124 -12.10 1.44 -10.72
N ILE A 125 -13.01 1.87 -11.59
CA ILE A 125 -13.00 1.62 -13.02
C ILE A 125 -12.64 2.95 -13.70
N VAL A 126 -11.58 2.93 -14.50
CA VAL A 126 -11.00 4.11 -15.15
C VAL A 126 -11.05 3.93 -16.67
N GLY A 127 -11.50 4.96 -17.39
CA GLY A 127 -11.57 4.95 -18.86
C GLY A 127 -10.17 4.85 -19.47
N PHE A 128 -10.00 4.00 -20.48
CA PHE A 128 -8.69 3.81 -21.08
C PHE A 128 -8.24 5.02 -21.91
N ARG A 129 -9.13 5.76 -22.56
CA ARG A 129 -8.77 6.90 -23.42
C ARG A 129 -8.65 8.18 -22.60
N THR A 130 -9.68 8.53 -21.85
CA THR A 130 -9.72 9.76 -21.01
C THR A 130 -8.81 9.68 -19.78
N LYS A 131 -8.50 8.46 -19.30
CA LYS A 131 -7.82 8.20 -18.02
C LYS A 131 -8.57 8.76 -16.80
N LYS A 132 -9.86 9.07 -16.94
CA LYS A 132 -10.75 9.55 -15.86
C LYS A 132 -11.48 8.39 -15.18
N VAL A 133 -11.84 8.56 -13.92
CA VAL A 133 -12.61 7.56 -13.16
C VAL A 133 -14.05 7.55 -13.66
N LEU A 134 -14.54 6.40 -14.10
CA LEU A 134 -15.91 6.20 -14.58
C LEU A 134 -16.81 5.63 -13.47
N TYR A 135 -16.23 4.86 -12.56
CA TYR A 135 -16.96 4.27 -11.45
C TYR A 135 -16.02 4.07 -10.25
N MET A 136 -16.53 4.29 -9.06
CA MET A 136 -15.83 4.00 -7.81
C MET A 136 -16.86 3.67 -6.73
N ALA A 137 -16.58 2.64 -5.93
CA ALA A 137 -17.34 2.36 -4.72
C ALA A 137 -16.43 1.98 -3.55
N VAL A 138 -17.00 2.02 -2.34
CA VAL A 138 -16.33 1.68 -1.08
C VAL A 138 -17.09 0.59 -0.35
N ARG A 139 -16.37 -0.41 0.14
CA ARG A 139 -16.88 -1.46 1.02
C ARG A 139 -16.30 -1.33 2.41
N ASN A 140 -17.17 -1.26 3.41
CA ASN A 140 -16.88 -1.01 4.81
C ASN A 140 -17.51 -2.09 5.69
N ARG A 141 -16.68 -2.75 6.50
CA ARG A 141 -17.11 -3.83 7.43
C ARG A 141 -17.51 -3.34 8.80
N TYR A 142 -17.24 -2.08 9.10
CA TYR A 142 -17.30 -1.56 10.46
C TYR A 142 -17.96 -0.18 10.49
N CYS A 143 -18.77 0.02 11.54
CA CYS A 143 -19.30 1.31 11.93
C CYS A 143 -19.11 1.43 13.45
N MET A 144 -18.43 2.49 13.90
CA MET A 144 -18.15 2.70 15.33
C MET A 144 -19.44 2.91 16.13
N VAL A 145 -20.43 3.61 15.56
CA VAL A 145 -21.70 3.90 16.25
C VAL A 145 -22.45 2.60 16.51
N CYS A 146 -22.66 1.77 15.47
CA CYS A 146 -23.25 0.43 15.61
C CYS A 146 -22.47 -0.46 16.59
N SER A 147 -21.13 -0.47 16.48
CA SER A 147 -20.30 -1.32 17.33
C SER A 147 -20.33 -0.91 18.80
N ARG A 148 -20.41 0.39 19.11
CA ARG A 148 -20.53 0.88 20.49
C ARG A 148 -21.90 0.57 21.07
N ALA A 149 -22.96 0.78 20.28
CA ALA A 149 -24.32 0.46 20.69
C ALA A 149 -24.45 -1.05 21.00
N ALA A 150 -23.94 -1.91 20.10
CA ALA A 150 -23.89 -3.35 20.32
C ALA A 150 -23.05 -3.75 21.54
N ALA A 151 -21.95 -3.06 21.84
CA ALA A 151 -21.12 -3.36 23.02
C ALA A 151 -21.82 -3.05 24.35
N VAL A 152 -22.85 -2.21 24.34
CA VAL A 152 -23.66 -1.83 25.50
C VAL A 152 -25.07 -2.45 25.40
N ASN A 153 -25.28 -3.39 24.47
CA ASN A 153 -26.59 -4.03 24.20
C ASN A 153 -27.73 -3.02 23.97
N LYS A 154 -27.44 -1.89 23.30
CA LYS A 154 -28.43 -0.87 22.91
C LYS A 154 -28.54 -0.77 21.39
N LEU A 155 -29.69 -0.33 20.91
CA LEU A 155 -29.86 0.07 19.51
C LEU A 155 -29.01 1.32 19.22
N PRO A 156 -28.37 1.42 18.05
CA PRO A 156 -27.65 2.63 17.69
C PRO A 156 -28.62 3.78 17.47
N GLY A 157 -28.32 4.96 18.04
CA GLY A 157 -29.06 6.17 17.71
C GLY A 157 -29.02 6.49 16.21
N LYS A 158 -29.94 7.34 15.73
CA LYS A 158 -30.05 7.75 14.32
C LYS A 158 -28.70 8.25 13.81
N HIS A 159 -28.15 7.58 12.79
CA HIS A 159 -26.88 7.95 12.16
C HIS A 159 -26.77 7.37 10.75
N CYS A 160 -25.93 7.96 9.90
CA CYS A 160 -25.55 7.37 8.61
C CYS A 160 -24.60 6.19 8.83
N CYS A 161 -25.14 4.97 8.79
CA CYS A 161 -24.34 3.76 9.00
C CYS A 161 -23.32 3.59 7.87
N SER A 162 -22.04 3.58 8.21
CA SER A 162 -20.97 3.37 7.23
C SER A 162 -20.75 1.91 6.86
N LYS A 163 -21.39 0.94 7.52
CA LYS A 163 -21.18 -0.50 7.31
C LYS A 163 -22.09 -0.99 6.18
N ASN A 164 -21.49 -1.43 5.07
CA ASN A 164 -22.18 -1.94 3.88
C ASN A 164 -21.55 -3.24 3.33
N TRP A 165 -20.64 -3.88 4.08
CA TRP A 165 -19.96 -5.10 3.64
C TRP A 165 -19.88 -6.16 4.74
N HIS A 166 -20.26 -7.38 4.39
CA HIS A 166 -20.31 -8.53 5.30
C HIS A 166 -19.36 -9.68 4.91
N GLY A 167 -18.64 -9.52 3.79
CA GLY A 167 -17.68 -10.49 3.26
C GLY A 167 -16.25 -10.32 3.81
N SER A 168 -15.32 -11.06 3.20
CA SER A 168 -13.89 -10.94 3.50
C SER A 168 -13.32 -9.61 2.99
N SER A 169 -12.17 -9.16 3.51
CA SER A 169 -11.56 -7.91 2.99
C SER A 169 -10.89 -8.10 1.61
N SER A 170 -10.51 -9.32 1.25
CA SER A 170 -9.96 -9.68 -0.06
C SER A 170 -11.01 -9.73 -1.17
N SER A 171 -12.29 -9.88 -0.84
CA SER A 171 -13.37 -9.91 -1.83
C SER A 171 -14.05 -8.56 -2.07
N MET A 172 -13.61 -7.50 -1.38
CA MET A 172 -14.18 -6.15 -1.55
C MET A 172 -13.96 -5.61 -2.97
N GLU A 173 -12.74 -5.74 -3.49
CA GLU A 173 -12.38 -5.24 -4.82
C GLU A 173 -13.21 -5.91 -5.91
N ALA A 174 -13.16 -7.25 -5.97
CA ALA A 174 -13.90 -8.02 -6.96
C ALA A 174 -15.41 -7.68 -6.95
N ASN A 175 -16.01 -7.50 -5.77
CA ASN A 175 -17.42 -7.13 -5.66
C ASN A 175 -17.71 -5.68 -6.12
N ILE A 176 -16.82 -4.72 -5.85
CA ILE A 176 -16.99 -3.34 -6.33
C ILE A 176 -16.88 -3.29 -7.86
N ILE A 177 -15.88 -3.98 -8.43
CA ILE A 177 -15.70 -4.01 -9.88
C ILE A 177 -16.90 -4.71 -10.54
N GLN A 178 -17.35 -5.83 -10.00
CA GLN A 178 -18.56 -6.52 -10.46
C GLN A 178 -19.78 -5.60 -10.50
N GLU A 179 -20.05 -4.88 -9.41
CA GLU A 179 -21.15 -3.91 -9.32
C GLU A 179 -21.05 -2.84 -10.42
N GLY A 180 -19.84 -2.31 -10.65
CA GLY A 180 -19.61 -1.31 -11.70
C GLY A 180 -19.83 -1.85 -13.12
N PHE A 181 -19.51 -3.12 -13.37
CA PHE A 181 -19.78 -3.77 -14.66
C PHE A 181 -21.29 -4.00 -14.86
N GLN A 182 -21.99 -4.52 -13.85
CA GLN A 182 -23.43 -4.79 -13.91
C GLN A 182 -24.26 -3.51 -14.13
N ASN A 183 -23.84 -2.41 -13.53
CA ASN A 183 -24.58 -1.14 -13.62
C ASN A 183 -24.18 -0.27 -14.82
N SER A 184 -23.14 -0.64 -15.57
CA SER A 184 -22.58 0.20 -16.65
C SER A 184 -23.60 0.59 -17.74
N VAL A 185 -24.45 -0.35 -18.16
CA VAL A 185 -25.50 -0.11 -19.17
C VAL A 185 -26.59 0.80 -18.59
N ALA A 186 -27.08 0.51 -17.39
CA ALA A 186 -28.14 1.30 -16.75
C ALA A 186 -27.69 2.73 -16.42
N MET A 187 -26.43 2.91 -15.97
CA MET A 187 -25.92 4.22 -15.57
C MET A 187 -25.47 5.08 -16.76
N TYR A 188 -24.84 4.48 -17.75
CA TYR A 188 -24.11 5.22 -18.80
C TYR A 188 -24.48 4.80 -20.23
N GLY A 189 -25.23 3.71 -20.41
CA GLY A 189 -25.54 3.14 -21.72
C GLY A 189 -24.27 2.72 -22.47
N VAL A 190 -23.37 2.01 -21.78
CA VAL A 190 -22.11 1.48 -22.33
C VAL A 190 -21.84 0.06 -21.83
N LYS A 191 -21.11 -0.73 -22.61
CA LYS A 191 -20.58 -2.06 -22.21
C LYS A 191 -19.07 -1.99 -22.06
N TYR A 192 -18.51 -2.66 -21.05
CA TYR A 192 -17.06 -2.78 -20.86
C TYR A 192 -16.54 -4.05 -21.55
N ALA A 193 -16.05 -3.92 -22.77
CA ALA A 193 -15.61 -5.07 -23.59
C ALA A 193 -14.22 -5.58 -23.20
N LYS A 194 -13.32 -4.68 -22.79
CA LYS A 194 -11.93 -5.04 -22.43
C LYS A 194 -11.58 -4.51 -21.04
N VAL A 195 -10.90 -5.33 -20.24
CA VAL A 195 -10.45 -4.97 -18.89
C VAL A 195 -8.93 -5.11 -18.74
N ILE A 196 -8.28 -4.06 -18.23
CA ILE A 196 -6.85 -4.05 -17.87
C ILE A 196 -6.75 -3.99 -16.35
N GLY A 197 -6.15 -5.00 -15.73
CA GLY A 197 -5.95 -5.07 -14.29
C GLY A 197 -4.55 -5.52 -13.91
N ASP A 198 -4.25 -5.48 -12.62
CA ASP A 198 -3.18 -6.33 -12.09
C ASP A 198 -3.62 -7.81 -12.17
N GLY A 199 -2.66 -8.72 -12.26
CA GLY A 199 -2.91 -10.13 -12.59
C GLY A 199 -3.73 -10.92 -11.55
N ASP A 200 -4.47 -10.27 -10.65
CA ASP A 200 -5.28 -10.90 -9.62
C ASP A 200 -6.46 -11.66 -10.25
N SER A 201 -6.33 -12.99 -10.25
CA SER A 201 -7.25 -13.90 -10.93
C SER A 201 -8.70 -13.83 -10.39
N ASN A 202 -8.91 -13.31 -9.19
CA ASN A 202 -10.24 -13.25 -8.56
C ASN A 202 -11.14 -12.19 -9.18
N VAL A 203 -10.63 -11.01 -9.52
CA VAL A 203 -11.46 -9.92 -10.07
C VAL A 203 -12.03 -10.32 -11.43
N TYR A 204 -11.15 -10.79 -12.33
CA TYR A 204 -11.57 -11.24 -13.65
C TYR A 204 -12.49 -12.46 -13.59
N LYS A 205 -12.21 -13.41 -12.70
CA LYS A 205 -13.11 -14.55 -12.47
C LYS A 205 -14.50 -14.09 -12.04
N THR A 206 -14.61 -13.16 -11.09
CA THR A 206 -15.90 -12.62 -10.64
C THR A 206 -16.65 -11.90 -11.77
N ILE A 207 -15.95 -11.18 -12.66
CA ILE A 207 -16.57 -10.57 -13.84
C ILE A 207 -17.16 -11.67 -14.75
N LEU A 208 -16.39 -12.70 -15.08
CA LEU A 208 -16.84 -13.81 -15.93
C LEU A 208 -18.02 -14.58 -15.30
N ASP A 209 -17.93 -14.87 -14.00
CA ASP A 209 -18.99 -15.59 -13.26
C ASP A 209 -20.28 -14.75 -13.21
N SER A 210 -20.15 -13.41 -13.15
CA SER A 210 -21.31 -12.50 -13.09
C SER A 210 -22.02 -12.28 -14.41
N ARG A 211 -21.41 -12.63 -15.55
CA ARG A 211 -21.91 -12.43 -16.93
C ARG A 211 -22.67 -11.11 -17.08
N PRO A 212 -21.98 -9.95 -16.95
CA PRO A 212 -22.66 -8.66 -16.91
C PRO A 212 -23.38 -8.28 -18.22
N TYR A 213 -23.07 -8.99 -19.32
CA TYR A 213 -23.63 -8.76 -20.65
C TYR A 213 -23.97 -10.11 -21.28
N ASP A 214 -25.15 -10.26 -21.87
CA ASP A 214 -25.64 -11.55 -22.39
C ASP A 214 -24.87 -12.04 -23.62
N GLU A 215 -24.46 -11.12 -24.51
CA GLU A 215 -23.82 -11.43 -25.80
C GLU A 215 -22.34 -11.02 -25.87
N LEU A 216 -21.73 -10.61 -24.75
CA LEU A 216 -20.36 -10.10 -24.73
C LEU A 216 -19.54 -10.72 -23.59
N GLN A 217 -18.55 -11.52 -23.95
CA GLN A 217 -17.53 -11.98 -23.03
C GLN A 217 -16.43 -10.92 -22.89
N VAL A 218 -16.24 -10.42 -21.66
CA VAL A 218 -15.21 -9.42 -21.36
C VAL A 218 -13.81 -10.00 -21.60
N GLU A 219 -13.00 -9.33 -22.42
CA GLU A 219 -11.62 -9.70 -22.69
C GLU A 219 -10.67 -9.12 -21.63
N LYS A 220 -9.77 -9.94 -21.06
CA LYS A 220 -8.70 -9.46 -20.18
C LYS A 220 -7.43 -9.13 -20.97
N LEU A 221 -6.88 -7.95 -20.73
CA LEU A 221 -5.54 -7.56 -21.16
C LEU A 221 -4.61 -7.45 -19.93
N GLU A 222 -3.43 -8.05 -20.02
CA GLU A 222 -2.44 -8.05 -18.95
C GLU A 222 -1.68 -6.72 -18.90
N CYS A 223 -1.39 -6.22 -17.70
CA CYS A 223 -0.64 -4.98 -17.56
C CYS A 223 0.83 -5.16 -18.03
N GLN A 224 1.24 -4.41 -19.06
CA GLN A 224 2.58 -4.38 -19.64
C GLN A 224 3.70 -4.23 -18.60
N ASN A 225 3.50 -3.37 -17.59
CA ASN A 225 4.48 -3.19 -16.51
C ASN A 225 4.65 -4.46 -15.67
N HIS A 226 3.54 -5.16 -15.41
CA HIS A 226 3.55 -6.43 -14.69
C HIS A 226 4.17 -7.54 -15.52
N LEU A 227 3.85 -7.61 -16.82
CA LEU A 227 4.47 -8.54 -17.77
C LEU A 227 5.99 -8.39 -17.78
N PHE A 228 6.53 -7.18 -17.98
CA PHE A 228 7.98 -6.95 -17.97
C PHE A 228 8.62 -7.20 -16.61
N ARG A 229 7.93 -6.88 -15.51
CA ARG A 229 8.43 -7.17 -14.17
C ARG A 229 8.53 -8.68 -13.93
N ASN A 230 7.49 -9.43 -14.29
CA ASN A 230 7.45 -10.89 -14.16
C ASN A 230 8.48 -11.55 -15.07
N PHE A 231 8.61 -11.09 -16.31
CA PHE A 231 9.66 -11.51 -17.25
C PHE A 231 11.06 -11.37 -16.62
N CYS A 232 11.41 -10.17 -16.12
CA CYS A 232 12.71 -9.96 -15.48
C CYS A 232 12.89 -10.74 -14.17
N LEU A 233 11.83 -10.98 -13.39
CA LEU A 233 11.91 -11.74 -12.13
C LEU A 233 12.15 -13.23 -12.41
N LYS A 234 11.38 -13.84 -13.32
CA LYS A 234 11.55 -15.25 -13.69
C LYS A 234 12.95 -15.52 -14.26
N LEU A 235 13.49 -14.61 -15.08
CA LEU A 235 14.88 -14.71 -15.54
C LEU A 235 15.90 -14.60 -14.39
N LYS A 236 15.67 -13.72 -13.41
CA LYS A 236 16.54 -13.64 -12.22
C LYS A 236 16.46 -14.89 -11.35
N ASP A 237 15.31 -15.54 -11.29
CA ASP A 237 15.14 -16.80 -10.56
C ASP A 237 15.94 -17.92 -11.23
N ILE A 238 15.97 -17.98 -12.56
CA ILE A 238 16.87 -18.88 -13.32
C ILE A 238 18.35 -18.60 -13.00
N VAL A 239 18.75 -17.32 -12.92
CA VAL A 239 20.13 -16.95 -12.56
C VAL A 239 20.50 -17.42 -11.14
N ARG A 240 19.55 -17.35 -10.19
CA ARG A 240 19.77 -17.71 -8.79
C ARG A 240 19.71 -19.21 -8.52
N ASP A 241 18.96 -19.95 -9.32
CA ASP A 241 18.84 -21.39 -9.18
C ASP A 241 20.17 -22.07 -9.52
N SER A 242 20.85 -22.61 -8.50
CA SER A 242 22.11 -23.33 -8.67
C SER A 242 21.95 -24.59 -9.52
N LYS A 243 20.73 -25.13 -9.62
CA LYS A 243 20.39 -26.32 -10.41
C LYS A 243 19.96 -25.99 -11.83
N ALA A 244 19.97 -24.71 -12.23
CA ALA A 244 19.51 -24.31 -13.55
C ALA A 244 20.56 -24.47 -14.65
N GLY A 245 21.85 -24.53 -14.31
CA GLY A 245 22.93 -24.73 -15.27
C GLY A 245 24.26 -24.11 -14.81
N PRO A 246 25.28 -24.12 -15.69
CA PRO A 246 26.62 -23.61 -15.40
C PRO A 246 26.62 -22.16 -14.89
N ILE A 247 27.47 -21.88 -13.90
CA ILE A 247 27.54 -20.55 -13.26
C ILE A 247 27.95 -19.44 -14.23
N THR A 248 28.79 -19.76 -15.21
CA THR A 248 29.25 -18.87 -16.28
C THR A 248 28.08 -18.39 -17.13
N LEU A 249 27.27 -19.32 -17.64
CA LEU A 249 26.08 -19.04 -18.46
C LEU A 249 24.98 -18.33 -17.65
N ARG A 250 24.77 -18.70 -16.38
CA ARG A 250 23.84 -17.97 -15.49
C ARG A 250 24.29 -16.53 -15.23
N LYS A 251 25.59 -16.27 -15.04
CA LYS A 251 26.14 -14.90 -14.94
C LYS A 251 25.97 -14.14 -16.26
N CYS A 252 26.17 -14.79 -17.40
CA CYS A 252 25.93 -14.21 -18.73
C CYS A 252 24.47 -13.79 -18.92
N LEU A 253 23.51 -14.67 -18.60
CA LEU A 253 22.08 -14.34 -18.59
C LEU A 253 21.80 -13.13 -17.69
N GLY A 254 22.35 -13.11 -16.46
CA GLY A 254 22.20 -12.01 -15.51
C GLY A 254 22.60 -10.63 -16.07
N LYS A 255 23.70 -10.56 -16.84
CA LYS A 255 24.17 -9.34 -17.52
C LYS A 255 23.23 -8.89 -18.65
N ASN A 256 22.57 -9.84 -19.32
CA ASN A 256 21.78 -9.61 -20.54
C ASN A 256 20.26 -9.43 -20.31
N ILE A 257 19.72 -9.61 -19.10
CA ILE A 257 18.27 -9.45 -18.80
C ILE A 257 17.70 -8.09 -19.26
N LEU A 258 18.46 -7.00 -19.07
CA LEU A 258 18.01 -5.67 -19.50
C LEU A 258 18.07 -5.48 -21.02
N ARG A 259 18.99 -6.17 -21.70
CA ARG A 259 19.08 -6.19 -23.17
C ARG A 259 17.87 -6.92 -23.77
N LEU A 260 17.50 -8.08 -23.23
CA LEU A 260 16.28 -8.82 -23.61
C LEU A 260 15.04 -7.92 -23.50
N ARG A 261 14.87 -7.25 -22.36
CA ARG A 261 13.75 -6.33 -22.15
C ARG A 261 13.76 -5.18 -23.16
N LYS A 262 14.93 -4.59 -23.45
CA LYS A 262 15.06 -3.47 -24.38
C LYS A 262 14.75 -3.89 -25.83
N SER A 263 15.14 -5.10 -26.23
CA SER A 263 14.83 -5.66 -27.55
C SER A 263 13.31 -5.71 -27.76
N VAL A 264 12.57 -6.32 -26.82
CA VAL A 264 11.10 -6.40 -26.89
C VAL A 264 10.45 -5.02 -26.92
N ILE A 265 10.87 -4.08 -26.04
CA ILE A 265 10.32 -2.71 -26.02
C ILE A 265 10.53 -2.01 -27.37
N SER A 266 11.68 -2.22 -28.01
CA SER A 266 12.00 -1.56 -29.28
C SER A 266 11.13 -2.12 -30.41
N ALA A 267 10.95 -3.45 -30.46
CA ALA A 267 10.05 -4.09 -31.43
C ALA A 267 8.59 -3.63 -31.25
N THR A 268 8.09 -3.56 -30.01
CA THR A 268 6.75 -3.04 -29.73
C THR A 268 6.60 -1.57 -30.17
N ALA A 269 7.61 -0.73 -29.92
CA ALA A 269 7.58 0.69 -30.28
C ALA A 269 7.63 0.95 -31.79
N GLN A 270 8.19 0.03 -32.58
CA GLN A 270 8.18 0.12 -34.05
C GLN A 270 6.80 -0.23 -34.59
N LEU A 271 6.20 -1.33 -34.12
CA LEU A 271 4.90 -1.80 -34.60
C LEU A 271 3.72 -0.93 -34.17
N THR A 272 3.86 -0.13 -33.11
CA THR A 272 2.82 0.80 -32.63
C THR A 272 2.80 2.15 -33.36
N LYS A 273 3.75 2.42 -34.26
CA LYS A 273 3.77 3.64 -35.10
C LYS A 273 2.90 3.52 -36.36
N ASN A 274 2.60 2.30 -36.80
CA ASN A 274 1.71 2.01 -37.92
C ASN A 274 0.34 1.60 -37.36
N GLU A 275 -0.75 1.72 -38.13
CA GLU A 275 -2.07 1.27 -37.68
C GLU A 275 -2.05 -0.20 -37.24
N VAL A 276 -2.54 -0.47 -36.03
CA VAL A 276 -2.46 -1.81 -35.40
C VAL A 276 -3.52 -2.73 -36.01
N ASN A 277 -3.11 -3.56 -36.97
CA ASN A 277 -3.93 -4.62 -37.58
C ASN A 277 -3.58 -6.02 -37.00
N PHE A 278 -4.40 -7.04 -37.28
CA PHE A 278 -4.24 -8.41 -36.74
C PHE A 278 -2.84 -9.00 -37.01
N ASP A 279 -2.23 -8.60 -38.13
CA ASP A 279 -0.90 -9.03 -38.54
C ASP A 279 0.22 -8.52 -37.59
N CYS A 280 0.06 -7.33 -36.99
CA CYS A 280 1.03 -6.78 -36.04
C CYS A 280 1.25 -7.66 -34.80
N CYS A 281 0.21 -8.39 -34.34
CA CYS A 281 0.31 -9.30 -33.19
C CYS A 281 1.21 -10.50 -33.51
N SER A 282 1.01 -11.10 -34.69
CA SER A 282 1.78 -12.27 -35.14
C SER A 282 3.25 -11.90 -35.36
N ILE A 283 3.49 -10.72 -35.95
CA ILE A 283 4.82 -10.16 -36.18
C ILE A 283 5.53 -9.89 -34.85
N LEU A 284 4.86 -9.23 -33.89
CA LEU A 284 5.46 -8.98 -32.57
C LEU A 284 5.79 -10.29 -31.84
N GLN A 285 4.94 -11.31 -31.94
CA GLN A 285 5.18 -12.60 -31.31
C GLN A 285 6.47 -13.23 -31.84
N LYS A 286 6.67 -13.23 -33.17
CA LYS A 286 7.92 -13.69 -33.82
C LYS A 286 9.14 -12.90 -33.31
N HIS A 287 9.04 -11.57 -33.20
CA HIS A 287 10.13 -10.75 -32.66
C HIS A 287 10.46 -11.06 -31.20
N ILE A 288 9.46 -11.32 -30.35
CA ILE A 288 9.67 -11.68 -28.94
C ILE A 288 10.37 -13.02 -28.83
N LEU A 289 9.93 -14.02 -29.60
CA LEU A 289 10.53 -15.36 -29.64
C LEU A 289 11.97 -15.34 -30.15
N ASN A 290 12.29 -14.42 -31.06
CA ASN A 290 13.65 -14.24 -31.57
C ASN A 290 14.56 -13.41 -30.64
N ALA A 291 14.02 -12.75 -29.62
CA ALA A 291 14.80 -11.86 -28.76
C ALA A 291 15.97 -12.55 -28.02
N PRO A 292 15.85 -13.81 -27.53
CA PRO A 292 16.98 -14.53 -26.94
C PRO A 292 18.11 -14.79 -27.94
N TYR A 293 17.79 -15.29 -29.13
CA TYR A 293 18.75 -15.55 -30.22
C TYR A 293 19.53 -14.27 -30.55
N HIS A 294 18.82 -13.17 -30.82
CA HIS A 294 19.42 -11.87 -31.08
C HIS A 294 20.34 -11.37 -29.94
N VAL A 295 19.95 -11.56 -28.68
CA VAL A 295 20.71 -11.01 -27.54
C VAL A 295 21.94 -11.84 -27.20
N PHE A 296 21.94 -13.13 -27.52
CA PHE A 296 23.04 -14.05 -27.25
C PHE A 296 23.93 -14.33 -28.47
N GLY A 297 23.79 -13.56 -29.56
CA GLY A 297 24.74 -13.52 -30.68
C GLY A 297 24.32 -14.31 -31.92
N ASP A 298 23.11 -14.90 -31.93
CA ASP A 298 22.55 -15.53 -33.13
C ASP A 298 21.66 -14.53 -33.87
N HIS A 299 22.09 -14.17 -35.08
CA HIS A 299 21.48 -13.13 -35.90
C HIS A 299 20.76 -13.64 -37.15
N GLN A 300 20.64 -14.96 -37.33
CA GLN A 300 20.08 -15.56 -38.56
C GLN A 300 18.64 -15.12 -38.86
N ASN A 301 17.83 -14.93 -37.82
CA ASN A 301 16.41 -14.55 -37.94
C ASN A 301 16.13 -13.09 -37.54
N CYS A 302 17.16 -12.24 -37.46
CA CYS A 302 16.99 -10.84 -37.05
C CYS A 302 16.37 -9.99 -38.17
N VAL A 303 15.51 -9.03 -37.79
CA VAL A 303 14.97 -8.04 -38.72
C VAL A 303 15.90 -6.82 -38.77
N ASP A 304 16.26 -6.38 -39.99
CA ASP A 304 17.27 -5.34 -40.26
C ASP A 304 17.01 -4.01 -39.53
N SER A 305 15.74 -3.67 -39.28
CA SER A 305 15.34 -2.45 -38.57
C SER A 305 15.62 -2.48 -37.05
N VAL A 306 15.88 -3.65 -36.47
CA VAL A 306 16.17 -3.86 -35.04
C VAL A 306 17.65 -4.24 -34.81
N CYS A 307 18.29 -4.82 -35.82
CA CYS A 307 19.67 -5.25 -35.79
C CYS A 307 20.61 -4.14 -36.28
N SER A 308 21.27 -3.43 -35.36
CA SER A 308 22.31 -2.46 -35.75
C SER A 308 23.53 -3.19 -36.32
N ILE A 309 23.87 -2.90 -37.58
CA ILE A 309 24.93 -3.49 -38.43
C ILE A 309 26.32 -3.62 -37.74
N GLN A 310 26.62 -2.83 -36.71
CA GLN A 310 27.89 -2.83 -35.98
C GLN A 310 28.15 -4.03 -35.03
N ARG A 311 27.28 -5.06 -34.98
CA ARG A 311 27.37 -6.13 -33.96
C ARG A 311 27.67 -7.55 -34.46
N LYS A 312 28.11 -7.72 -35.71
CA LYS A 312 28.48 -9.04 -36.28
C LYS A 312 29.66 -9.75 -35.57
N ASN A 313 30.29 -9.14 -34.57
CA ASN A 313 31.40 -9.71 -33.78
C ASN A 313 31.01 -10.16 -32.35
N ASP A 314 29.72 -10.20 -31.98
CA ASP A 314 29.29 -10.73 -30.67
C ASP A 314 29.48 -12.26 -30.64
N THR A 315 30.08 -12.80 -29.57
CA THR A 315 30.26 -14.26 -29.38
C THR A 315 28.88 -14.93 -29.32
N ASN A 316 28.68 -16.00 -30.10
CA ASN A 316 27.41 -16.74 -30.12
C ASN A 316 27.35 -17.73 -28.94
N TRP A 317 26.55 -17.41 -27.93
CA TRP A 317 26.34 -18.23 -26.73
C TRP A 317 25.15 -19.19 -26.86
N ILE A 318 24.41 -19.19 -27.99
CA ILE A 318 23.24 -20.04 -28.18
C ILE A 318 23.57 -21.55 -28.11
N PRO A 319 24.66 -22.05 -28.74
CA PRO A 319 25.04 -23.46 -28.62
C PRO A 319 25.25 -23.90 -27.16
N ASP A 320 25.99 -23.11 -26.37
CA ASP A 320 26.27 -23.40 -24.96
C ASP A 320 24.99 -23.34 -24.10
N LEU A 321 24.10 -22.40 -24.40
CA LEU A 321 22.81 -22.25 -23.71
C LEU A 321 21.86 -23.42 -24.02
N LEU A 322 21.93 -23.96 -25.23
CA LEU A 322 21.12 -25.10 -25.67
C LEU A 322 21.64 -26.40 -25.04
N GLN A 323 22.95 -26.65 -25.09
CA GLN A 323 23.58 -27.82 -24.47
C GLN A 323 23.37 -27.87 -22.95
N SER A 324 23.35 -26.71 -22.28
CA SER A 324 23.10 -26.63 -20.83
C SER A 324 21.62 -26.72 -20.43
N GLY A 325 20.68 -26.76 -21.40
CA GLY A 325 19.24 -26.71 -21.14
C GLY A 325 18.73 -25.36 -20.59
N LEU A 326 19.60 -24.35 -20.47
CA LEU A 326 19.25 -23.02 -19.97
C LEU A 326 18.36 -22.28 -20.98
N LEU A 327 18.58 -22.50 -22.28
CA LEU A 327 17.79 -21.88 -23.36
C LEU A 327 16.31 -22.25 -23.25
N TYR A 328 15.98 -23.52 -22.98
CA TYR A 328 14.61 -23.97 -22.80
C TYR A 328 13.91 -23.24 -21.65
N ARG A 329 14.61 -23.04 -20.53
CA ARG A 329 14.09 -22.27 -19.38
C ARG A 329 13.88 -20.80 -19.73
N ILE A 330 14.79 -20.20 -20.51
CA ILE A 330 14.65 -18.82 -21.00
C ILE A 330 13.45 -18.72 -21.95
N MET A 331 13.33 -19.63 -22.92
CA MET A 331 12.25 -19.67 -23.88
C MET A 331 10.89 -19.86 -23.21
N ASN A 332 10.76 -20.68 -22.17
CA ASN A 332 9.52 -20.78 -21.40
C ASN A 332 9.08 -19.43 -20.80
N VAL A 333 10.03 -18.60 -20.35
CA VAL A 333 9.72 -17.25 -19.84
C VAL A 333 9.34 -16.30 -20.98
N VAL A 334 9.98 -16.44 -22.13
CA VAL A 334 9.75 -15.62 -23.34
C VAL A 334 8.41 -15.96 -24.00
N ASN A 335 8.05 -17.24 -24.11
CA ASN A 335 6.77 -17.72 -24.64
C ASN A 335 5.60 -17.11 -23.88
N ASN A 336 5.65 -17.15 -22.55
CA ASN A 336 4.64 -16.48 -21.71
C ASN A 336 4.51 -14.97 -22.00
N LEU A 337 5.59 -14.29 -22.39
CA LEU A 337 5.54 -12.87 -22.78
C LEU A 337 4.99 -12.71 -24.20
N ALA A 338 5.34 -13.61 -25.10
CA ALA A 338 4.89 -13.65 -26.49
C ALA A 338 3.38 -13.89 -26.60
N ASP A 339 2.83 -14.78 -25.76
CA ASP A 339 1.38 -15.04 -25.65
C ASP A 339 0.58 -13.79 -25.25
N ASN A 340 1.25 -12.81 -24.64
CA ASN A 340 0.67 -11.53 -24.21
C ASN A 340 1.03 -10.36 -25.14
N SER A 341 1.43 -10.63 -26.38
CA SER A 341 1.82 -9.61 -27.38
C SER A 341 0.73 -8.55 -27.61
N LYS A 342 -0.54 -8.95 -27.65
CA LYS A 342 -1.70 -8.05 -27.77
C LYS A 342 -1.73 -6.98 -26.67
N SER A 343 -1.41 -7.37 -25.43
CA SER A 343 -1.33 -6.44 -24.30
C SER A 343 -0.19 -5.42 -24.44
N LEU A 344 0.92 -5.83 -25.05
CA LEU A 344 2.07 -4.96 -25.31
C LEU A 344 1.77 -3.93 -26.42
N LEU A 345 1.11 -4.35 -27.51
CA LEU A 345 0.70 -3.46 -28.60
C LEU A 345 -0.33 -2.43 -28.16
N PHE A 346 -1.32 -2.86 -27.36
CA PHE A 346 -2.33 -1.96 -26.79
C PHE A 346 -1.74 -1.00 -25.74
N SER A 347 -0.44 -1.09 -25.42
CA SER A 347 0.22 -0.35 -24.34
C SER A 347 -0.55 -0.46 -23.02
N ALA A 348 -1.17 -1.62 -22.77
CA ALA A 348 -2.07 -1.84 -21.66
C ALA A 348 -1.32 -1.68 -20.34
N ASN A 349 -1.63 -0.65 -19.57
CA ASN A 349 -1.00 -0.43 -18.28
C ASN A 349 -1.99 0.14 -17.26
N ASN A 350 -1.79 -0.24 -15.99
CA ASN A 350 -2.63 0.19 -14.88
C ASN A 350 -2.14 1.50 -14.23
N ASN A 351 -1.27 2.28 -14.89
CA ASN A 351 -0.69 3.47 -14.27
C ASN A 351 -1.74 4.55 -13.94
N CYS A 352 -2.82 4.65 -14.72
CA CYS A 352 -3.87 5.65 -14.48
C CYS A 352 -4.62 5.38 -13.18
N VAL A 353 -4.99 4.13 -12.90
CA VAL A 353 -5.68 3.76 -11.66
C VAL A 353 -4.73 3.81 -10.45
N GLU A 354 -3.44 3.46 -10.63
CA GLU A 354 -2.40 3.64 -9.59
C GLU A 354 -2.15 5.12 -9.25
N GLN A 355 -2.23 6.01 -10.25
CA GLN A 355 -2.18 7.46 -10.04
C GLN A 355 -3.41 7.94 -9.26
N PHE A 356 -4.61 7.47 -9.62
CA PHE A 356 -5.84 7.75 -8.86
C PHE A 356 -5.73 7.26 -7.40
N HIS A 357 -5.27 6.02 -7.18
CA HIS A 357 -5.05 5.46 -5.84
C HIS A 357 -4.00 6.24 -5.04
N SER A 358 -3.03 6.87 -5.70
CA SER A 358 -2.10 7.80 -5.06
C SER A 358 -2.79 9.08 -4.57
N ILE A 359 -3.81 9.57 -5.29
CA ILE A 359 -4.67 10.69 -4.86
C ILE A 359 -5.58 10.24 -3.72
N VAL A 360 -6.23 9.07 -3.81
CA VAL A 360 -6.99 8.49 -2.68
C VAL A 360 -6.12 8.43 -1.43
N ALA A 361 -4.89 7.91 -1.59
CA ALA A 361 -3.91 7.85 -0.52
C ALA A 361 -3.61 9.25 0.06
N LYS A 362 -3.56 10.32 -0.74
CA LYS A 362 -3.41 11.72 -0.29
C LYS A 362 -4.57 12.11 0.65
N PHE A 363 -5.80 11.97 0.19
CA PHE A 363 -7.02 12.35 0.90
C PHE A 363 -7.24 11.56 2.20
N ILE A 364 -6.83 10.29 2.28
CA ILE A 364 -6.96 9.48 3.51
C ILE A 364 -5.80 9.65 4.49
N GLY A 365 -4.88 10.62 4.28
CA GLY A 365 -3.72 10.80 5.18
C GLY A 365 -2.70 9.65 5.12
N GLY A 366 -2.82 8.80 4.10
CA GLY A 366 -2.11 7.55 3.93
C GLY A 366 -2.71 6.46 4.82
N LYS A 367 -2.03 5.31 4.95
CA LYS A 367 -2.53 4.18 5.76
C LYS A 367 -2.27 4.35 7.28
N ARG A 368 -2.17 5.59 7.76
CA ARG A 368 -1.80 5.94 9.16
C ARG A 368 -3.00 6.31 10.02
N VAL A 369 -3.90 7.12 9.49
CA VAL A 369 -5.10 7.54 10.21
C VAL A 369 -6.24 6.62 9.83
N ASN A 370 -6.92 6.06 10.83
CA ASN A 370 -8.05 5.17 10.59
C ASN A 370 -9.32 5.99 10.34
N PHE A 371 -9.58 6.32 9.08
CA PHE A 371 -10.82 6.98 8.65
C PHE A 371 -11.98 6.01 8.40
N CYS A 372 -11.78 4.71 8.60
CA CYS A 372 -12.77 3.64 8.33
C CYS A 372 -13.87 3.52 9.39
N LEU A 373 -13.75 4.26 10.49
CA LEU A 373 -14.63 4.07 11.66
C LEU A 373 -16.00 4.74 11.50
N ARG A 374 -16.13 5.66 10.53
CA ARG A 374 -17.32 6.44 10.18
C ARG A 374 -17.35 6.68 8.66
N ARG A 375 -18.29 7.50 8.15
CA ARG A 375 -18.46 7.86 6.72
C ARG A 375 -17.24 8.51 6.05
N SER A 376 -16.27 9.01 6.83
CA SER A 376 -15.08 9.74 6.35
C SER A 376 -14.26 9.05 5.25
N TYR A 377 -14.13 7.71 5.27
CA TYR A 377 -13.35 7.02 4.23
C TYR A 377 -14.00 7.15 2.84
N LEU A 378 -15.32 6.97 2.74
CA LEU A 378 -16.07 7.13 1.48
C LEU A 378 -15.94 8.56 0.96
N ALA A 379 -16.28 9.54 1.78
CA ALA A 379 -16.18 10.96 1.42
C ALA A 379 -14.79 11.32 0.86
N ARG A 380 -13.71 10.81 1.46
CA ARG A 380 -12.34 11.07 1.01
C ARG A 380 -12.00 10.38 -0.32
N CYS A 381 -12.55 9.20 -0.57
CA CYS A 381 -12.45 8.56 -1.88
C CYS A 381 -13.22 9.37 -2.94
N SER A 382 -14.43 9.86 -2.64
CA SER A 382 -15.18 10.76 -3.51
C SER A 382 -14.42 12.06 -3.78
N GLY A 383 -13.79 12.65 -2.76
CA GLY A 383 -12.93 13.82 -2.94
C GLY A 383 -11.73 13.56 -3.87
N ALA A 384 -11.17 12.35 -3.84
CA ALA A 384 -10.12 11.96 -4.77
C ALA A 384 -10.63 11.86 -6.21
N VAL A 385 -11.86 11.39 -6.43
CA VAL A 385 -12.50 11.34 -7.76
C VAL A 385 -12.66 12.74 -8.33
N ILE A 386 -13.22 13.68 -7.55
CA ILE A 386 -13.35 15.08 -7.96
C ILE A 386 -11.99 15.66 -8.34
N SER A 387 -10.97 15.44 -7.50
CA SER A 387 -9.62 15.96 -7.75
C SER A 387 -8.94 15.34 -8.98
N HIS A 388 -9.27 14.10 -9.33
CA HIS A 388 -8.69 13.39 -10.48
C HIS A 388 -9.40 13.75 -11.78
N ASN A 389 -10.74 13.77 -11.79
CA ASN A 389 -11.53 13.99 -13.00
C ASN A 389 -11.61 15.47 -13.42
N SER A 390 -11.78 16.38 -12.46
CA SER A 390 -12.14 17.78 -12.78
C SER A 390 -10.96 18.75 -12.87
N GLY A 391 -9.83 18.45 -12.20
CA GLY A 391 -8.73 19.39 -12.00
C GLY A 391 -9.05 20.66 -11.18
N SER A 392 -10.34 20.91 -10.89
CA SER A 392 -10.91 22.16 -10.34
C SER A 392 -11.76 21.88 -9.09
N PHE A 393 -11.17 21.14 -8.15
CA PHE A 393 -11.84 20.56 -6.99
C PHE A 393 -12.76 21.51 -6.23
N MET A 394 -12.23 22.65 -5.76
CA MET A 394 -12.99 23.55 -4.91
C MET A 394 -14.05 24.30 -5.72
N SER A 395 -13.78 24.60 -6.99
CA SER A 395 -14.77 25.21 -7.88
C SER A 395 -16.01 24.34 -8.06
N ARG A 396 -15.82 23.02 -8.23
CA ARG A 396 -16.94 22.06 -8.35
C ARG A 396 -17.73 21.92 -7.06
N VAL A 397 -17.04 21.78 -5.92
CA VAL A 397 -17.69 21.66 -4.61
C VAL A 397 -18.45 22.93 -4.25
N HIS A 398 -17.88 24.11 -4.47
CA HIS A 398 -18.53 25.39 -4.17
C HIS A 398 -19.79 25.61 -5.00
N LYS A 399 -19.73 25.29 -6.31
CA LYS A 399 -20.91 25.34 -7.19
C LYS A 399 -22.01 24.39 -6.71
N SER A 400 -21.66 23.18 -6.27
CA SER A 400 -22.66 22.22 -5.79
C SER A 400 -23.29 22.58 -4.45
N MET A 401 -22.57 23.27 -3.56
CA MET A 401 -23.07 23.60 -2.22
C MET A 401 -23.80 24.96 -2.18
N TYR A 402 -23.33 25.94 -2.94
CA TYR A 402 -23.76 27.34 -2.83
C TYR A 402 -24.21 27.96 -4.16
N ASN A 403 -24.11 27.23 -5.27
CA ASN A 403 -24.40 27.73 -6.63
C ASN A 403 -23.62 29.02 -6.98
N THR A 404 -22.44 29.21 -6.40
CA THR A 404 -21.56 30.35 -6.60
C THR A 404 -20.13 29.91 -6.90
N SER A 405 -19.33 30.83 -7.45
CA SER A 405 -17.91 30.58 -7.71
C SER A 405 -17.06 30.78 -6.44
N PRO A 406 -15.99 30.00 -6.23
CA PRO A 406 -15.11 30.21 -5.08
C PRO A 406 -14.30 31.50 -5.20
N GLY A 407 -13.66 31.90 -4.11
CA GLY A 407 -12.79 33.08 -4.06
C GLY A 407 -11.61 33.04 -5.04
N ASN A 408 -11.03 34.22 -5.30
CA ASN A 408 -9.99 34.40 -6.33
C ASN A 408 -8.70 33.60 -6.02
N PHE A 409 -8.38 33.37 -4.74
CA PHE A 409 -7.20 32.58 -4.36
C PHE A 409 -7.35 31.10 -4.70
N VAL A 410 -8.55 30.53 -4.57
CA VAL A 410 -8.85 29.18 -5.03
C VAL A 410 -8.64 29.09 -6.55
N LYS A 411 -9.27 30.00 -7.32
CA LYS A 411 -9.21 30.00 -8.78
C LYS A 411 -7.77 30.13 -9.29
N SER A 412 -6.99 31.04 -8.72
CA SER A 412 -5.58 31.23 -9.10
C SER A 412 -4.73 30.00 -8.80
N THR A 413 -4.95 29.34 -7.66
CA THR A 413 -4.24 28.11 -7.27
C THR A 413 -4.57 26.94 -8.19
N GLU A 414 -5.85 26.78 -8.57
CA GLU A 414 -6.29 25.74 -9.51
C GLU A 414 -5.69 25.96 -10.91
N ARG A 415 -5.76 27.19 -11.46
CA ARG A 415 -5.13 27.55 -12.74
C ARG A 415 -3.62 27.29 -12.76
N ARG A 416 -2.91 27.64 -11.68
CA ARG A 416 -1.45 27.40 -11.61
C ARG A 416 -1.11 25.91 -11.63
N ARG A 417 -1.90 25.06 -10.95
CA ARG A 417 -1.71 23.60 -10.96
C ARG A 417 -1.96 23.00 -12.33
N GLU A 418 -2.99 23.46 -13.01
CA GLU A 418 -3.29 23.08 -14.38
C GLU A 418 -2.12 23.42 -15.33
N ASN A 419 -1.61 24.65 -15.25
CA ASN A 419 -0.43 25.08 -16.01
C ASN A 419 0.82 24.23 -15.71
N ASP A 420 1.04 23.85 -14.45
CA ASP A 420 2.16 22.97 -14.07
C ASP A 420 1.99 21.54 -14.62
N LEU A 421 0.76 21.01 -14.65
CA LEU A 421 0.44 19.73 -15.28
C LEU A 421 0.71 19.77 -16.79
N ILE A 422 0.28 20.84 -17.48
CA ILE A 422 0.55 21.06 -18.90
C ILE A 422 2.06 21.13 -19.17
N ARG A 423 2.81 21.89 -18.37
CA ARG A 423 4.28 21.97 -18.47
C ARG A 423 4.96 20.62 -18.27
N ARG A 424 4.48 19.78 -17.35
CA ARG A 424 5.02 18.42 -17.14
C ARG A 424 4.73 17.51 -18.33
N LYS A 425 3.51 17.54 -18.87
CA LYS A 425 3.15 16.80 -20.09
C LYS A 425 4.07 17.19 -21.26
N ARG A 426 4.27 18.50 -21.50
CA ARG A 426 5.21 19.03 -22.52
C ARG A 426 6.66 18.61 -22.32
N LYS A 427 7.12 18.46 -21.06
CA LYS A 427 8.48 17.96 -20.76
C LYS A 427 8.63 16.46 -20.97
N MET A 428 7.55 15.67 -20.83
CA MET A 428 7.57 14.22 -21.05
C MET A 428 7.47 13.84 -22.53
N SER A 429 6.86 14.68 -23.36
CA SER A 429 6.77 14.48 -24.82
C SER A 429 8.05 14.84 -25.59
N ARG A 430 9.06 15.42 -24.94
CA ARG A 430 10.39 15.61 -25.56
C ARG A 430 11.20 14.30 -25.49
N PRO A 431 11.77 13.79 -26.60
CA PRO A 431 12.61 12.60 -26.57
C PRO A 431 13.78 12.80 -25.60
N ARG A 432 13.93 11.92 -24.61
CA ARG A 432 15.13 11.92 -23.74
C ARG A 432 16.31 11.40 -24.55
N CYS A 433 17.04 12.30 -25.20
CA CYS A 433 18.36 11.97 -25.73
C CYS A 433 19.30 11.67 -24.55
N ARG A 434 19.56 10.39 -24.29
CA ARG A 434 20.70 9.97 -23.48
C ARG A 434 21.94 10.18 -24.33
N LYS A 435 22.64 11.31 -24.17
CA LYS A 435 24.04 11.40 -24.59
C LYS A 435 24.89 10.74 -23.50
N SER A 436 25.50 9.63 -23.88
CA SER A 436 26.65 9.02 -23.22
C SER A 436 27.81 10.02 -23.16
N LEU A 437 28.51 10.03 -22.03
CA LEU A 437 29.86 10.56 -21.90
C LEU A 437 30.80 9.77 -22.82
N PHE A 438 31.47 10.43 -23.77
CA PHE A 438 32.90 10.32 -24.11
C PHE A 438 33.24 11.17 -25.35
N LEU A 439 34.38 11.87 -25.26
CA LEU A 439 35.21 12.55 -26.27
C LEU A 439 34.83 13.93 -26.83
N GLU A 440 35.90 14.62 -27.20
CA GLU A 440 36.18 16.06 -27.14
C GLU A 440 35.68 16.91 -28.31
N LYS A 441 35.71 18.23 -28.04
CA LYS A 441 35.83 19.39 -28.94
C LYS A 441 34.84 19.54 -30.11
N GLY A 442 34.17 20.68 -30.07
CA GLY A 442 33.44 21.27 -31.18
C GLY A 442 32.55 22.41 -30.67
N ARG A 443 33.11 23.61 -30.51
CA ARG A 443 32.32 24.83 -30.31
C ARG A 443 31.43 25.01 -31.53
N ASN A 444 30.11 24.89 -31.37
CA ASN A 444 29.16 25.44 -32.33
C ASN A 444 28.49 26.68 -31.73
N LYS A 445 28.97 27.83 -32.21
CA LYS A 445 28.26 29.12 -32.23
C LYS A 445 26.95 28.88 -32.96
N ASN A 446 25.82 29.06 -32.29
CA ASN A 446 24.48 29.36 -32.84
C ASN A 446 23.43 29.18 -31.74
N TYR A 447 23.42 30.12 -30.80
CA TYR A 447 22.22 30.48 -30.06
C TYR A 447 21.87 31.90 -30.48
N GLY A 448 20.65 32.08 -30.98
CA GLY A 448 20.12 33.35 -31.45
C GLY A 448 20.21 34.45 -30.39
N VAL A 449 20.47 35.65 -30.89
CA VAL A 449 20.57 36.92 -30.17
C VAL A 449 19.32 37.11 -29.29
N ARG A 450 19.56 37.40 -28.01
CA ARG A 450 18.51 37.86 -27.09
C ARG A 450 18.02 39.22 -27.56
N ALA A 451 16.71 39.38 -27.70
CA ALA A 451 16.09 40.69 -27.88
C ALA A 451 16.51 41.63 -26.73
N GLU A 452 17.17 42.72 -27.12
CA GLU A 452 17.56 43.81 -26.25
C GLU A 452 16.31 44.54 -25.75
N LYS A 453 16.38 45.01 -24.50
CA LYS A 453 15.39 45.94 -23.94
C LYS A 453 15.70 47.33 -24.50
N PRO A 454 14.69 48.17 -24.79
CA PRO A 454 14.96 49.54 -25.20
C PRO A 454 15.55 50.31 -24.02
N ASP A 455 16.80 50.75 -24.18
CA ASP A 455 17.44 51.73 -23.31
C ASP A 455 16.76 53.08 -23.52
N LEU A 456 16.27 53.66 -22.42
CA LEU A 456 15.90 55.07 -22.34
C LEU A 456 17.19 55.87 -22.15
N SER A 457 17.50 56.77 -23.09
CA SER A 457 18.67 57.67 -23.06
C SER A 457 18.75 58.48 -21.76
N GLU A 458 19.97 58.61 -21.21
CA GLU A 458 20.29 59.32 -19.96
C GLU A 458 19.75 60.76 -19.89
N ASP A 459 19.58 61.42 -21.02
CA ASP A 459 19.09 62.80 -21.10
C ASP A 459 17.62 62.94 -20.65
N ILE A 460 16.78 61.92 -20.91
CA ILE A 460 15.36 61.91 -20.52
C ILE A 460 15.21 61.65 -19.01
N PHE A 461 16.15 60.93 -18.40
CA PHE A 461 16.17 60.68 -16.96
C PHE A 461 16.64 61.93 -16.19
N SER A 462 17.64 62.63 -16.71
CA SER A 462 18.17 63.87 -16.13
C SER A 462 17.14 65.02 -16.16
N GLN A 463 16.42 65.20 -17.28
CA GLN A 463 15.34 66.20 -17.37
C GLN A 463 14.18 65.93 -16.39
N LYS A 464 13.81 64.66 -16.16
CA LYS A 464 12.75 64.31 -15.19
C LYS A 464 13.19 64.48 -13.74
N LYS A 465 14.49 64.34 -13.45
CA LYS A 465 15.08 64.54 -12.12
C LYS A 465 15.16 66.02 -11.76
N GLU A 466 15.55 66.90 -12.68
CA GLU A 466 15.61 68.35 -12.42
C GLU A 466 14.21 68.96 -12.22
N ARG A 467 13.22 68.51 -12.99
CA ARG A 467 11.82 68.96 -12.86
C ARG A 467 11.18 68.61 -11.51
N LEU A 468 11.71 67.59 -10.83
CA LEU A 468 11.30 67.18 -9.47
C LEU A 468 12.03 67.97 -8.38
N LEU A 469 13.25 68.46 -8.66
CA LEU A 469 14.05 69.25 -7.73
C LEU A 469 13.62 70.73 -7.70
N SER A 470 13.15 71.25 -8.84
CA SER A 470 12.65 72.63 -8.96
C SER A 470 11.28 72.88 -8.30
N THR A 471 10.58 71.82 -7.88
CA THR A 471 9.26 71.90 -7.22
C THR A 471 9.34 71.96 -5.69
N LEU A 472 10.54 71.96 -5.09
CA LEU A 472 10.74 71.71 -3.66
C LEU A 472 11.52 72.77 -2.87
N GLN A 473 11.58 74.03 -3.33
CA GLN A 473 12.22 75.11 -2.56
C GLN A 473 11.22 76.20 -2.15
N LEU A 474 10.82 76.18 -0.88
CA LEU A 474 10.33 77.36 -0.15
C LEU A 474 11.52 77.98 0.60
N SER A 475 11.53 79.31 0.73
CA SER A 475 12.63 80.05 1.35
C SER A 475 12.77 79.75 2.85
N ILE A 476 13.99 79.96 3.39
CA ILE A 476 14.32 79.66 4.79
C ILE A 476 13.52 80.56 5.76
N GLU A 477 13.24 81.81 5.39
CA GLU A 477 12.36 82.70 6.16
C GLU A 477 10.92 82.17 6.25
N GLU A 478 10.36 81.63 5.16
CA GLU A 478 9.01 81.07 5.14
C GLU A 478 8.89 79.80 5.99
N ARG A 479 9.91 78.92 5.96
CA ARG A 479 9.97 77.73 6.82
C ARG A 479 9.99 78.08 8.30
N LYS A 480 10.80 79.07 8.71
CA LYS A 480 10.91 79.48 10.12
C LYS A 480 9.64 80.17 10.63
N SER A 481 8.89 80.85 9.77
CA SER A 481 7.59 81.44 10.13
C SER A 481 6.50 80.38 10.27
N ILE A 482 6.52 79.32 9.45
CA ILE A 482 5.55 78.21 9.52
C ILE A 482 5.87 77.27 10.70
N GLU A 483 7.14 77.01 11.00
CA GLU A 483 7.55 76.21 12.17
C GLU A 483 7.13 76.85 13.49
N ARG A 484 7.27 78.17 13.65
CA ARG A 484 6.80 78.87 14.86
C ARG A 484 5.28 78.77 15.03
N LYS A 485 4.51 78.87 13.94
CA LYS A 485 3.03 78.74 13.97
C LYS A 485 2.53 77.30 14.18
N THR A 486 3.32 76.27 13.85
CA THR A 486 2.90 74.86 13.95
C THR A 486 3.31 74.16 15.24
N VAL A 487 4.32 74.66 15.97
CA VAL A 487 4.76 74.08 17.25
C VAL A 487 3.76 74.34 18.38
N GLU A 488 3.11 75.50 18.43
CA GLU A 488 2.05 75.80 19.42
C GLU A 488 0.77 75.00 19.15
N GLN A 489 0.42 74.74 17.88
CA GLN A 489 -0.75 73.91 17.55
C GLN A 489 -0.60 72.44 17.96
N ARG A 490 0.59 71.83 17.85
CA ARG A 490 0.80 70.39 18.14
C ARG A 490 0.51 69.99 19.60
N LYS A 491 0.54 70.94 20.55
CA LYS A 491 0.21 70.70 21.96
C LYS A 491 -1.26 70.99 22.30
N SER A 492 -2.00 71.65 21.42
CA SER A 492 -3.42 71.97 21.62
C SER A 492 -4.29 70.70 21.58
N PRO A 493 -5.23 70.51 22.52
CA PRO A 493 -6.23 69.44 22.48
C PRO A 493 -7.04 69.43 21.18
N LEU A 494 -7.39 70.63 20.66
CA LEU A 494 -8.10 70.80 19.40
C LEU A 494 -7.33 70.22 18.21
N TRP A 495 -6.01 70.43 18.12
CA TRP A 495 -5.20 69.88 17.03
C TRP A 495 -5.14 68.35 17.05
N ARG A 496 -5.10 67.73 18.24
CA ARG A 496 -5.14 66.26 18.37
C ARG A 496 -6.50 65.70 17.95
N GLU A 497 -7.57 66.43 18.25
CA GLU A 497 -8.94 66.06 17.87
C GLU A 497 -9.16 66.23 16.35
N GLU A 498 -8.72 67.34 15.76
CA GLU A 498 -8.71 67.61 14.33
C GLU A 498 -7.87 66.58 13.56
N ARG A 499 -6.71 66.17 14.12
CA ARG A 499 -5.82 65.14 13.54
C ARG A 499 -6.47 63.78 13.53
N ARG A 500 -7.19 63.41 14.59
CA ARG A 500 -7.94 62.13 14.64
C ARG A 500 -9.06 62.10 13.61
N LYS A 501 -9.73 63.24 13.36
CA LYS A 501 -10.78 63.36 12.33
C LYS A 501 -10.25 63.24 10.89
N ARG A 502 -8.97 63.54 10.66
CA ARG A 502 -8.32 63.59 9.32
C ARG A 502 -7.24 62.51 9.13
N LEU A 503 -7.34 61.40 9.86
CA LEU A 503 -6.52 60.21 9.66
C LEU A 503 -7.27 59.28 8.71
N THR A 504 -6.76 59.11 7.49
CA THR A 504 -7.39 58.27 6.47
C THR A 504 -6.58 57.01 6.20
N ALA A 505 -7.27 55.89 6.00
CA ALA A 505 -6.64 54.65 5.56
C ALA A 505 -6.25 54.81 4.08
N SER A 506 -4.94 54.76 3.81
CA SER A 506 -4.38 55.01 2.48
C SER A 506 -4.18 53.74 1.66
N ASP A 507 -3.71 52.65 2.28
CA ASP A 507 -3.36 51.40 1.59
C ASP A 507 -3.43 50.19 2.53
N PHE A 508 -3.73 49.01 1.97
CA PHE A 508 -3.54 47.73 2.65
C PHE A 508 -2.18 47.12 2.29
N VAL A 509 -1.39 46.77 3.31
CA VAL A 509 -0.05 46.17 3.15
C VAL A 509 -0.03 44.77 3.75
N ARG A 510 0.78 43.88 3.17
CA ARG A 510 0.87 42.49 3.64
C ARG A 510 2.30 41.97 3.68
N LYS A 511 2.64 41.28 4.77
CA LYS A 511 3.91 40.54 4.97
C LYS A 511 3.61 39.08 5.31
N GLY A 512 3.38 38.28 4.26
CA GLY A 512 2.94 36.89 4.45
C GLY A 512 1.49 36.86 4.92
N LEU A 513 1.23 36.28 6.09
CA LEU A 513 -0.09 36.28 6.73
C LEU A 513 -0.35 37.52 7.59
N ASN A 514 0.69 38.21 8.06
CA ASN A 514 0.53 39.46 8.79
C ASN A 514 0.07 40.58 7.82
N SER A 515 -1.01 41.24 8.17
CA SER A 515 -1.65 42.29 7.36
C SER A 515 -1.60 43.60 8.14
N GLY A 516 -1.47 44.72 7.44
CA GLY A 516 -1.46 46.03 8.06
C GLY A 516 -2.16 47.08 7.20
N ILE A 517 -2.64 48.13 7.83
CA ILE A 517 -3.31 49.26 7.19
C ILE A 517 -2.37 50.45 7.31
N LYS A 518 -1.97 51.01 6.16
CA LYS A 518 -1.22 52.27 6.12
C LYS A 518 -2.19 53.42 6.38
N MET A 519 -2.01 54.09 7.50
CA MET A 519 -2.71 55.31 7.85
C MET A 519 -1.90 56.50 7.36
N LYS A 520 -2.57 57.48 6.74
CA LYS A 520 -2.00 58.76 6.34
C LYS A 520 -2.77 59.87 7.03
N CYS A 521 -2.06 60.81 7.65
CA CYS A 521 -2.68 62.03 8.14
C CYS A 521 -2.77 63.05 7.01
N GLU A 522 -3.95 63.58 6.73
CA GLU A 522 -4.14 64.58 5.67
C GLU A 522 -3.62 65.96 6.06
N MET A 523 -3.50 66.25 7.36
CA MET A 523 -2.98 67.54 7.85
C MET A 523 -1.46 67.63 7.90
N CYS A 524 -0.77 66.57 8.34
CA CYS A 524 0.70 66.59 8.53
C CYS A 524 1.45 65.59 7.64
N HIS A 525 0.74 64.88 6.77
CA HIS A 525 1.29 63.87 5.84
C HIS A 525 2.06 62.70 6.49
N PHE A 526 2.01 62.59 7.82
CA PHE A 526 2.58 61.47 8.56
C PHE A 526 1.95 60.15 8.11
N GLN A 527 2.80 59.15 7.84
CA GLN A 527 2.41 57.81 7.42
C GLN A 527 2.88 56.77 8.43
N GLU A 528 1.98 55.91 8.87
CA GLU A 528 2.29 54.80 9.76
C GLU A 528 1.49 53.57 9.35
N THR A 529 2.03 52.37 9.54
CA THR A 529 1.31 51.13 9.24
C THR A 529 0.87 50.46 10.54
N LEU A 530 -0.44 50.39 10.73
CA LEU A 530 -1.04 49.64 11.83
C LEU A 530 -1.07 48.16 11.44
N TRP A 531 -0.22 47.34 12.04
CA TRP A 531 -0.18 45.90 11.81
C TRP A 531 -1.21 45.17 12.69
N ALA A 532 -1.84 44.14 12.14
CA ALA A 532 -2.75 43.27 12.90
C ALA A 532 -1.99 42.48 13.99
N GLU A 533 -0.75 42.12 13.71
CA GLU A 533 0.19 41.62 14.70
C GLU A 533 1.41 42.53 14.75
N ASP A 534 1.68 43.09 15.92
CA ASP A 534 2.83 43.95 16.16
C ASP A 534 4.13 43.20 15.81
N PRO A 535 4.92 43.68 14.82
CA PRO A 535 6.19 43.08 14.45
C PRO A 535 7.23 43.01 15.58
N GLU A 536 7.10 43.85 16.61
CA GLU A 536 8.00 43.91 17.77
C GLU A 536 7.52 43.02 18.94
N CYS A 537 6.36 42.39 18.80
CA CYS A 537 5.80 41.52 19.82
C CYS A 537 6.73 40.33 20.12
N LYS A 538 6.98 40.06 21.41
CA LYS A 538 7.79 38.92 21.88
C LYS A 538 7.10 37.55 21.75
N LYS A 539 5.96 37.47 21.06
CA LYS A 539 5.22 36.23 20.80
C LYS A 539 5.67 35.63 19.46
N MET A 540 5.33 34.36 19.23
CA MET A 540 5.64 33.69 17.96
C MET A 540 4.80 34.32 16.83
N PRO A 541 5.43 34.90 15.79
CA PRO A 541 4.70 35.55 14.71
C PRO A 541 3.79 34.59 13.94
N VAL A 542 2.67 35.08 13.40
CA VAL A 542 1.67 34.28 12.66
C VAL A 542 2.27 33.46 11.51
N ASN A 543 3.27 33.99 10.82
CA ASN A 543 3.97 33.28 9.73
C ASN A 543 4.72 32.06 10.26
N THR A 544 5.47 32.24 11.34
CA THR A 544 6.22 31.17 12.01
C THR A 544 5.25 30.16 12.63
N ALA A 545 4.15 30.62 13.22
CA ALA A 545 3.07 29.80 13.76
C ALA A 545 2.44 28.90 12.69
N ALA A 546 2.08 29.45 11.53
CA ALA A 546 1.50 28.70 10.42
C ALA A 546 2.46 27.63 9.87
N VAL A 547 3.74 27.97 9.71
CA VAL A 547 4.75 27.02 9.21
C VAL A 547 5.05 25.93 10.26
N SER A 548 5.14 26.30 11.54
CA SER A 548 5.35 25.34 12.63
C SER A 548 4.16 24.39 12.77
N GLY A 549 2.94 24.93 12.74
CA GLY A 549 1.69 24.16 12.81
C GLY A 549 1.55 23.17 11.65
N ILE A 550 1.79 23.59 10.40
CA ILE A 550 1.67 22.70 9.24
C ILE A 550 2.74 21.60 9.28
N MET A 551 3.96 21.91 9.73
CA MET A 551 5.03 20.92 9.89
C MET A 551 4.67 19.89 10.96
N LYS A 552 4.09 20.32 12.09
CA LYS A 552 3.70 19.47 13.23
C LYS A 552 2.63 18.44 12.85
N ILE A 553 1.68 18.81 11.97
CA ILE A 553 0.68 17.87 11.45
C ILE A 553 1.19 17.01 10.27
N GLY A 554 2.43 17.21 9.84
CA GLY A 554 3.10 16.43 8.80
C GLY A 554 2.86 16.93 7.37
N GLY A 555 2.35 18.16 7.20
CA GLY A 555 2.22 18.83 5.91
C GLY A 555 3.44 19.67 5.55
N GLY A 556 3.50 20.17 4.31
CA GLY A 556 4.50 21.13 3.83
C GLY A 556 3.87 22.32 3.11
N PHE A 557 4.67 23.09 2.38
CA PHE A 557 4.24 24.31 1.65
C PHE A 557 2.95 24.11 0.85
N ALA A 558 2.90 23.08 -0.01
CA ALA A 558 1.74 22.81 -0.85
C ALA A 558 0.47 22.47 -0.06
N ASN A 559 0.60 21.93 1.16
CA ASN A 559 -0.53 21.67 2.04
C ASN A 559 -1.00 22.95 2.73
N LEU A 560 -0.07 23.79 3.19
CA LEU A 560 -0.42 25.07 3.80
C LEU A 560 -1.12 25.99 2.80
N GLU A 561 -0.58 26.09 1.58
CA GLU A 561 -1.18 26.86 0.50
C GLU A 561 -2.59 26.33 0.15
N GLU A 562 -2.76 25.02 0.07
CA GLU A 562 -4.07 24.40 -0.21
C GLU A 562 -5.09 24.67 0.89
N PHE A 563 -4.67 24.60 2.16
CA PHE A 563 -5.53 24.87 3.32
C PHE A 563 -5.96 26.34 3.37
N LEU A 564 -5.00 27.27 3.26
CA LEU A 564 -5.27 28.71 3.29
C LEU A 564 -6.12 29.17 2.12
N SER A 565 -5.85 28.66 0.92
CA SER A 565 -6.65 28.99 -0.27
C SER A 565 -8.11 28.54 -0.11
N THR A 566 -8.36 27.39 0.52
CA THR A 566 -9.73 26.93 0.80
C THR A 566 -10.48 27.87 1.75
N LEU A 567 -9.76 28.54 2.66
CA LEU A 567 -10.29 29.57 3.56
C LEU A 567 -10.39 30.96 2.90
N ASP A 568 -10.04 31.09 1.62
CA ASP A 568 -9.86 32.36 0.91
C ASP A 568 -8.85 33.30 1.59
N ILE A 569 -7.89 32.73 2.33
CA ILE A 569 -6.77 33.43 2.94
C ILE A 569 -5.59 33.40 1.95
N PRO A 570 -5.01 34.54 1.57
CA PRO A 570 -3.94 34.52 0.58
C PRO A 570 -2.69 33.80 1.13
N PRO A 571 -2.10 32.85 0.38
CA PRO A 571 -1.05 31.98 0.90
C PRO A 571 0.30 32.70 1.04
N LEU A 572 1.20 32.10 1.82
CA LEU A 572 2.60 32.53 1.90
C LEU A 572 3.31 32.34 0.56
N SER A 573 4.28 33.21 0.25
CA SER A 573 5.19 32.95 -0.87
C SER A 573 6.10 31.75 -0.56
N SER A 574 6.57 31.05 -1.59
CA SER A 574 7.51 29.93 -1.40
C SER A 574 8.82 30.36 -0.73
N ASN A 575 9.25 31.62 -0.93
CA ASN A 575 10.47 32.16 -0.33
C ASN A 575 10.26 32.45 1.16
N THR A 576 9.16 33.11 1.51
CA THR A 576 8.78 33.38 2.91
C THR A 576 8.60 32.07 3.67
N TYR A 577 7.90 31.08 3.09
CA TYR A 577 7.76 29.77 3.71
C TYR A 577 9.12 29.11 3.97
N GLN A 578 10.05 29.16 3.00
CA GLN A 578 11.36 28.54 3.15
C GLN A 578 12.20 29.23 4.25
N LYS A 579 12.13 30.57 4.33
CA LYS A 579 12.81 31.35 5.39
C LYS A 579 12.30 30.94 6.78
N GLU A 580 10.98 30.94 6.97
CA GLU A 580 10.38 30.51 8.25
C GLU A 580 10.66 29.03 8.55
N HIS A 581 10.62 28.17 7.52
CA HIS A 581 10.95 26.75 7.64
C HIS A 581 12.38 26.53 8.16
N ASP A 582 13.36 27.26 7.64
CA ASP A 582 14.77 27.14 8.06
C ASP A 582 15.01 27.68 9.48
N ASN A 583 14.31 28.76 9.86
CA ASN A 583 14.31 29.27 11.24
C ASN A 583 13.76 28.23 12.23
N ILE A 584 12.60 27.65 11.92
CA ILE A 584 11.94 26.62 12.73
C ILE A 584 12.78 25.33 12.78
N ALA A 585 13.38 24.93 11.65
CA ALA A 585 14.24 23.75 11.58
C ALA A 585 15.41 23.85 12.55
N THR A 586 16.09 25.01 12.57
CA THR A 586 17.21 25.28 13.48
C THR A 586 16.78 25.21 14.94
N ALA A 587 15.62 25.80 15.27
CA ALA A 587 15.07 25.72 16.62
C ALA A 587 14.70 24.30 17.04
N TRP A 588 14.06 23.51 16.16
CA TRP A 588 13.68 22.13 16.47
C TRP A 588 14.90 21.22 16.66
N GLU A 589 15.98 21.44 15.89
CA GLU A 589 17.23 20.71 16.05
C GLU A 589 17.84 20.99 17.44
N LYS A 590 17.99 22.27 17.82
CA LYS A 590 18.50 22.67 19.15
C LYS A 590 17.66 22.14 20.32
N VAL A 591 16.33 22.22 20.21
CA VAL A 591 15.43 21.72 21.27
C VAL A 591 15.51 20.20 21.36
N ALA A 592 15.62 19.49 20.24
CA ALA A 592 15.77 18.04 20.26
C ALA A 592 17.08 17.60 20.92
N GLU A 593 18.19 18.29 20.66
CA GLU A 593 19.48 18.05 21.34
C GLU A 593 19.36 18.18 22.86
N ASN A 594 18.75 19.27 23.33
CA ASN A 594 18.52 19.48 24.77
C ASN A 594 17.60 18.41 25.38
N GLU A 595 16.53 18.02 24.69
CA GLU A 595 15.60 16.98 25.18
C GLU A 595 16.21 15.58 25.17
N MET A 596 17.18 15.30 24.28
CA MET A 596 17.98 14.06 24.31
C MET A 596 18.99 14.07 25.45
N TYR A 597 19.66 15.20 25.70
CA TYR A 597 20.57 15.37 26.83
C TYR A 597 19.85 15.14 28.17
N CYS A 598 18.70 15.80 28.39
CA CYS A 598 17.91 15.59 29.61
C CYS A 598 17.49 14.13 29.78
N ALA A 599 17.09 13.45 28.69
CA ALA A 599 16.73 12.04 28.72
C ALA A 599 17.92 11.13 29.07
N ALA A 600 19.12 11.44 28.56
CA ALA A 600 20.34 10.71 28.87
C ALA A 600 20.74 10.88 30.34
N MET A 601 20.61 12.08 30.91
CA MET A 601 20.88 12.34 32.32
C MET A 601 19.91 11.60 33.25
N GLU A 602 18.62 11.53 32.90
CA GLU A 602 17.62 10.78 33.65
C GLU A 602 17.91 9.26 33.63
N GLU A 603 18.25 8.71 32.46
CA GLU A 603 18.63 7.30 32.33
C GLU A 603 19.93 7.00 33.10
N LYS A 604 20.91 7.90 33.05
CA LYS A 604 22.17 7.83 33.82
C LYS A 604 21.90 7.77 35.31
N HIS A 605 21.06 8.67 35.83
CA HIS A 605 20.72 8.70 37.24
C HIS A 605 20.07 7.39 37.71
N LEU A 606 19.13 6.85 36.91
CA LEU A 606 18.51 5.55 37.19
C LEU A 606 19.54 4.41 37.22
N ALA A 607 20.50 4.39 36.29
CA ALA A 607 21.54 3.36 36.26
C ALA A 607 22.42 3.40 37.51
N VAL A 608 22.82 4.59 37.95
CA VAL A 608 23.57 4.79 39.21
C VAL A 608 22.77 4.28 40.42
N GLN A 609 21.47 4.61 40.50
CA GLN A 609 20.61 4.11 41.58
C GLN A 609 20.49 2.58 41.62
N ALA A 610 20.67 1.91 40.48
CA ALA A 610 20.64 0.46 40.38
C ALA A 610 22.03 -0.19 40.56
N GLY A 611 23.07 0.59 40.87
CA GLY A 611 24.44 0.08 41.00
C GLY A 611 25.07 -0.39 39.68
N GLU A 612 24.52 0.00 38.52
CA GLU A 612 25.04 -0.37 37.20
C GLU A 612 26.18 0.57 36.78
N VAL A 613 27.30 0.49 37.47
CA VAL A 613 28.49 1.33 37.26
C VAL A 613 29.69 0.43 36.91
N GLY A 614 30.45 0.81 35.88
CA GLY A 614 31.68 0.10 35.49
C GLY A 614 32.79 0.24 36.53
N GLY A 615 33.85 -0.56 36.41
CA GLY A 615 35.03 -0.48 37.30
C GLY A 615 35.76 0.88 37.24
N ASP A 616 35.50 1.66 36.18
CA ASP A 616 35.98 3.02 35.95
C ASP A 616 35.05 4.11 36.53
N GLY A 617 33.98 3.73 37.23
CA GLY A 617 33.00 4.67 37.77
C GLY A 617 32.00 5.22 36.74
N ILE A 618 32.03 4.75 35.48
CA ILE A 618 31.12 5.23 34.44
C ILE A 618 29.82 4.40 34.41
N PRO A 619 28.63 5.05 34.46
CA PRO A 619 27.35 4.33 34.42
C PRO A 619 27.16 3.56 33.11
N MET A 620 26.68 2.32 33.24
CA MET A 620 26.43 1.39 32.15
C MET A 620 24.94 1.29 31.83
N LEU A 621 24.54 1.66 30.61
CA LEU A 621 23.15 1.69 30.20
C LEU A 621 22.77 0.53 29.28
N THR A 622 21.52 0.09 29.40
CA THR A 622 20.86 -0.75 28.39
C THR A 622 20.10 0.14 27.42
N VAL A 623 20.32 -0.06 26.13
CA VAL A 623 19.70 0.75 25.07
C VAL A 623 18.97 -0.10 24.04
N VAL A 624 17.96 0.51 23.42
CA VAL A 624 17.18 -0.08 22.33
C VAL A 624 17.46 0.71 21.06
N VAL A 625 17.78 0.02 19.97
CA VAL A 625 18.18 0.63 18.69
C VAL A 625 17.35 0.12 17.53
N ASP A 626 17.05 0.99 16.57
CA ASP A 626 16.43 0.65 15.29
C ASP A 626 16.63 1.81 14.29
N GLY A 627 16.52 1.50 13.00
CA GLY A 627 16.58 2.43 11.88
C GLY A 627 15.21 2.68 11.21
N CYS A 628 15.05 3.86 10.62
CA CYS A 628 13.91 4.17 9.76
C CYS A 628 14.32 4.94 8.49
N TRP A 629 13.67 4.60 7.38
CA TRP A 629 13.97 5.19 6.07
C TRP A 629 12.82 6.04 5.56
N ALA A 630 13.16 7.14 4.87
CA ALA A 630 12.19 8.01 4.21
C ALA A 630 11.40 7.29 3.10
N LYS A 631 12.01 6.31 2.44
CA LYS A 631 11.37 5.43 1.45
C LYS A 631 11.39 4.00 1.96
N ARG A 632 10.30 3.25 1.76
CA ARG A 632 10.31 1.80 2.05
C ARG A 632 11.19 1.07 1.03
N SER A 633 12.11 0.26 1.52
CA SER A 633 12.79 -0.77 0.74
C SER A 633 11.86 -2.00 0.60
N TYR A 634 11.90 -2.64 -0.56
CA TYR A 634 11.28 -3.95 -0.78
C TYR A 634 12.40 -4.89 -1.17
N ARG A 635 12.63 -5.99 -0.41
CA ARG A 635 13.55 -7.15 -0.59
C ARG A 635 14.87 -6.95 -1.36
N THR A 636 14.84 -6.32 -2.54
CA THR A 636 15.96 -6.08 -3.45
C THR A 636 16.21 -4.60 -3.80
N ASN A 637 15.39 -3.65 -3.35
CA ASN A 637 15.48 -2.23 -3.71
C ASN A 637 15.73 -1.33 -2.48
N TYR A 638 17.00 -1.16 -2.13
CA TYR A 638 17.49 -0.22 -1.11
C TYR A 638 17.89 1.09 -1.81
N SER A 639 16.95 2.02 -1.93
CA SER A 639 17.13 3.30 -2.66
C SER A 639 16.63 4.52 -1.89
N SER A 640 16.62 4.47 -0.56
CA SER A 640 16.24 5.65 0.23
C SER A 640 17.31 6.73 0.11
N LEU A 641 16.89 7.98 -0.13
CA LEU A 641 17.77 9.14 -0.14
C LEU A 641 18.21 9.54 1.28
N SER A 642 17.34 9.26 2.26
CA SER A 642 17.58 9.56 3.66
C SER A 642 17.18 8.40 4.57
N GLY A 643 17.92 8.25 5.66
CA GLY A 643 17.61 7.36 6.78
C GLY A 643 17.91 8.06 8.10
N ALA A 644 17.18 7.69 9.14
CA ALA A 644 17.41 8.11 10.52
C ALA A 644 17.52 6.84 11.38
N ALA A 645 18.31 6.87 12.43
CA ALA A 645 18.31 5.81 13.44
C ALA A 645 18.35 6.45 14.83
N ALA A 646 17.85 5.73 15.81
CA ALA A 646 17.72 6.24 17.17
C ALA A 646 18.22 5.22 18.20
N ILE A 647 18.83 5.74 19.26
CA ILE A 647 19.18 5.04 20.48
C ILE A 647 18.20 5.51 21.56
N VAL A 648 17.48 4.57 22.16
CA VAL A 648 16.43 4.84 23.15
C VAL A 648 16.78 4.16 24.48
N GLY A 649 16.65 4.88 25.58
CA GLY A 649 16.93 4.36 26.92
C GLY A 649 15.95 3.25 27.29
N PHE A 650 16.45 2.15 27.85
CA PHE A 650 15.61 1.01 28.16
C PHE A 650 14.66 1.29 29.33
N ARG A 651 15.01 2.12 30.32
CA ARG A 651 14.17 2.39 31.49
C ARG A 651 13.20 3.53 31.22
N THR A 652 13.69 4.68 30.79
CA THR A 652 12.86 5.88 30.51
C THR A 652 12.03 5.74 29.23
N LYS A 653 12.45 4.89 28.29
CA LYS A 653 11.87 4.77 26.93
C LYS A 653 11.96 6.07 26.11
N LYS A 654 12.83 7.00 26.50
CA LYS A 654 13.10 8.28 25.81
C LYS A 654 14.28 8.13 24.84
N VAL A 655 14.29 8.96 23.79
CA VAL A 655 15.38 8.99 22.81
C VAL A 655 16.59 9.66 23.45
N LEU A 656 17.72 8.97 23.47
CA LEU A 656 19.01 9.46 24.00
C LEU A 656 19.90 10.00 22.89
N TYR A 657 19.78 9.44 21.69
CA TYR A 657 20.55 9.86 20.53
C TYR A 657 19.76 9.60 19.24
N MET A 658 19.87 10.52 18.28
CA MET A 658 19.32 10.37 16.95
C MET A 658 20.18 11.14 15.95
N ALA A 659 20.46 10.53 14.80
CA ALA A 659 21.05 11.23 13.68
C ALA A 659 20.36 10.87 12.36
N VAL A 660 20.63 11.68 11.33
CA VAL A 660 20.09 11.52 9.98
C VAL A 660 21.22 11.48 8.96
N ARG A 661 21.16 10.50 8.07
CA ARG A 661 22.05 10.37 6.91
C ARG A 661 21.30 10.66 5.62
N ASN A 662 21.84 11.56 4.82
CA ASN A 662 21.24 12.09 3.61
C ASN A 662 22.24 12.00 2.45
N ARG A 663 21.84 11.33 1.37
CA ARG A 663 22.68 11.15 0.16
C ARG A 663 22.52 12.25 -0.88
N TYR A 664 21.52 13.10 -0.69
CA TYR A 664 21.07 14.02 -1.72
C TYR A 664 20.80 15.42 -1.16
N CYS A 665 21.24 16.42 -1.92
CA CYS A 665 20.87 17.81 -1.74
C CYS A 665 20.42 18.35 -3.10
N MET A 666 19.20 18.90 -3.19
CA MET A 666 18.67 19.43 -4.44
C MET A 666 19.49 20.61 -4.98
N VAL A 667 20.00 21.46 -4.09
CA VAL A 667 20.79 22.65 -4.48
C VAL A 667 22.10 22.20 -5.14
N CYS A 668 22.86 21.31 -4.48
CA CYS A 668 24.09 20.74 -5.04
C CYS A 668 23.83 19.98 -6.35
N SER A 669 22.79 19.14 -6.39
CA SER A 669 22.47 18.34 -7.57
C SER A 669 22.11 19.21 -8.79
N ARG A 670 21.35 20.29 -8.59
CA ARG A 670 21.02 21.24 -9.67
C ARG A 670 22.24 22.01 -10.14
N ALA A 671 23.10 22.44 -9.22
CA ALA A 671 24.33 23.16 -9.57
C ALA A 671 25.27 22.26 -10.40
N ALA A 672 25.45 21.01 -9.95
CA ALA A 672 26.22 20.00 -10.68
C ALA A 672 25.63 19.69 -12.07
N ALA A 673 24.30 19.61 -12.21
CA ALA A 673 23.66 19.36 -13.50
C ALA A 673 23.89 20.48 -14.54
N VAL A 674 24.27 21.68 -14.10
CA VAL A 674 24.56 22.84 -14.95
C VAL A 674 26.06 23.18 -14.92
N ASN A 675 26.90 22.29 -14.37
CA ASN A 675 28.35 22.49 -14.18
C ASN A 675 28.70 23.83 -13.51
N LYS A 676 27.95 24.22 -12.47
CA LYS A 676 28.21 25.41 -11.65
C LYS A 676 28.39 25.03 -10.19
N LEU A 677 29.14 25.85 -9.44
CA LEU A 677 29.21 25.73 -7.99
C LEU A 677 27.85 26.05 -7.36
N PRO A 678 27.42 25.31 -6.32
CA PRO A 678 26.17 25.61 -5.62
C PRO A 678 26.29 26.95 -4.90
N GLY A 679 25.25 27.79 -5.00
CA GLY A 679 25.16 28.99 -4.16
C GLY A 679 25.17 28.65 -2.67
N LYS A 680 25.50 29.64 -1.82
CA LYS A 680 25.55 29.49 -0.35
C LYS A 680 24.24 28.91 0.17
N HIS A 681 24.31 27.75 0.83
CA HIS A 681 23.16 27.07 1.43
C HIS A 681 23.61 26.08 2.52
N CYS A 682 22.72 25.74 3.45
CA CYS A 682 22.95 24.65 4.40
C CYS A 682 22.80 23.30 3.67
N CYS A 683 23.92 22.71 3.28
CA CYS A 683 23.92 21.44 2.54
C CYS A 683 23.40 20.32 3.43
N SER A 684 22.31 19.67 3.02
CA SER A 684 21.75 18.54 3.76
C SER A 684 22.45 17.22 3.45
N LYS A 685 23.37 17.16 2.47
CA LYS A 685 24.05 15.92 2.06
C LYS A 685 25.24 15.66 2.98
N ASN A 686 25.20 14.56 3.72
CA ASN A 686 26.22 14.14 4.69
C ASN A 686 26.53 12.63 4.62
N TRP A 687 26.05 11.92 3.58
CA TRP A 687 26.27 10.49 3.42
C TRP A 687 26.61 10.11 1.98
N HIS A 688 27.67 9.31 1.82
CA HIS A 688 28.17 8.87 0.51
C HIS A 688 27.97 7.36 0.28
N GLY A 689 27.80 6.57 1.34
CA GLY A 689 27.61 5.12 1.27
C GLY A 689 26.23 4.65 0.80
N SER A 690 25.99 3.35 0.95
CA SER A 690 24.71 2.71 0.61
C SER A 690 23.58 3.13 1.56
N SER A 691 22.31 2.99 1.17
CA SER A 691 21.20 3.31 2.08
C SER A 691 21.02 2.27 3.20
N SER A 692 21.48 1.03 3.02
CA SER A 692 21.42 -0.03 4.03
C SER A 692 22.45 0.16 5.14
N SER A 693 23.57 0.84 4.87
CA SER A 693 24.62 1.12 5.86
C SER A 693 24.36 2.37 6.70
N MET A 694 23.31 3.15 6.42
CA MET A 694 23.01 4.38 7.15
C MET A 694 22.71 4.12 8.64
N GLU A 695 21.92 3.09 8.93
CA GLU A 695 21.54 2.75 10.30
C GLU A 695 22.76 2.38 11.13
N ALA A 696 23.52 1.39 10.67
CA ALA A 696 24.72 0.92 11.35
C ALA A 696 25.70 2.07 11.65
N ASN A 697 25.92 2.98 10.68
CA ASN A 697 26.80 4.13 10.89
C ASN A 697 26.25 5.15 11.90
N ILE A 698 24.95 5.41 11.92
CA ILE A 698 24.33 6.32 12.91
C ILE A 698 24.45 5.73 14.31
N ILE A 699 24.15 4.44 14.47
CA ILE A 699 24.23 3.77 15.76
C ILE A 699 25.68 3.73 16.24
N GLN A 700 26.64 3.38 15.36
CA GLN A 700 28.06 3.43 15.66
C GLN A 700 28.51 4.81 16.18
N GLU A 701 28.16 5.88 15.47
CA GLU A 701 28.46 7.27 15.89
C GLU A 701 27.90 7.56 17.29
N GLY A 702 26.65 7.16 17.56
CA GLY A 702 26.03 7.35 18.87
C GLY A 702 26.71 6.56 20.00
N PHE A 703 27.25 5.38 19.73
CA PHE A 703 28.02 4.60 20.71
C PHE A 703 29.39 5.24 20.99
N GLN A 704 30.12 5.63 19.95
CA GLN A 704 31.45 6.25 20.07
C GLN A 704 31.40 7.59 20.83
N ASN A 705 30.33 8.37 20.65
CA ASN A 705 30.20 9.69 21.28
C ASN A 705 29.53 9.64 22.67
N SER A 706 29.03 8.49 23.12
CA SER A 706 28.21 8.39 24.34
C SER A 706 28.92 8.87 25.61
N VAL A 707 30.20 8.55 25.76
CA VAL A 707 31.04 8.98 26.89
C VAL A 707 31.30 10.47 26.83
N ALA A 708 31.72 11.00 25.67
CA ALA A 708 31.98 12.43 25.50
C ALA A 708 30.72 13.30 25.67
N MET A 709 29.57 12.82 25.20
CA MET A 709 28.31 13.59 25.25
C MET A 709 27.64 13.53 26.62
N TYR A 710 27.62 12.37 27.26
CA TYR A 710 26.76 12.11 28.43
C TYR A 710 27.52 11.49 29.63
N GLY A 711 28.78 11.08 29.44
CA GLY A 711 29.55 10.36 30.46
C GLY A 711 28.88 9.04 30.85
N VAL A 712 28.48 8.25 29.85
CA VAL A 712 27.85 6.92 30.01
C VAL A 712 28.41 5.94 28.98
N LYS A 713 28.40 4.63 29.31
CA LYS A 713 28.73 3.54 28.39
C LYS A 713 27.46 2.74 28.08
N TYR A 714 27.25 2.36 26.82
CA TYR A 714 26.15 1.46 26.43
C TYR A 714 26.60 -0.01 26.51
N ALA A 715 26.30 -0.68 27.63
CA ALA A 715 26.73 -2.06 27.87
C ALA A 715 25.89 -3.11 27.15
N LYS A 716 24.57 -2.87 27.03
CA LYS A 716 23.63 -3.82 26.42
C LYS A 716 22.82 -3.16 25.31
N VAL A 717 22.67 -3.83 24.17
CA VAL A 717 21.92 -3.34 23.01
C VAL A 717 20.78 -4.30 22.63
N ILE A 718 19.57 -3.76 22.47
CA ILE A 718 18.38 -4.50 22.04
C ILE A 718 17.98 -4.03 20.64
N GLY A 719 17.95 -4.95 19.67
CA GLY A 719 17.61 -4.66 18.27
C GLY A 719 16.70 -5.71 17.63
N ASP A 720 16.34 -5.52 16.37
CA ASP A 720 15.44 -6.42 15.61
C ASP A 720 16.14 -7.65 15.00
N GLY A 721 17.43 -7.83 15.31
CA GLY A 721 18.24 -8.95 14.87
C GLY A 721 19.14 -8.65 13.66
N ASP A 722 19.08 -7.44 13.08
CA ASP A 722 19.94 -7.07 11.94
C ASP A 722 21.44 -7.19 12.29
N SER A 723 22.08 -8.20 11.71
CA SER A 723 23.46 -8.61 12.05
C SER A 723 24.51 -7.55 11.71
N ASN A 724 24.21 -6.64 10.78
CA ASN A 724 25.14 -5.59 10.36
C ASN A 724 25.34 -4.50 11.43
N VAL A 725 24.30 -4.12 12.18
CA VAL A 725 24.40 -3.07 13.20
C VAL A 725 25.32 -3.54 14.33
N TYR A 726 25.03 -4.73 14.87
CA TYR A 726 25.83 -5.30 15.95
C TYR A 726 27.28 -5.58 15.52
N LYS A 727 27.48 -6.13 14.32
CA LYS A 727 28.83 -6.31 13.77
C LYS A 727 29.61 -4.99 13.72
N THR A 728 28.98 -3.92 13.23
CA THR A 728 29.62 -2.60 13.15
C THR A 728 30.00 -2.06 14.53
N ILE A 729 29.17 -2.30 15.55
CA ILE A 729 29.48 -1.93 16.94
C ILE A 729 30.72 -2.69 17.43
N LEU A 730 30.76 -4.02 17.23
CA LEU A 730 31.92 -4.85 17.62
C LEU A 730 33.19 -4.43 16.89
N ASP A 731 33.12 -4.26 15.57
CA ASP A 731 34.26 -3.84 14.73
C ASP A 731 34.77 -2.44 15.14
N SER A 732 33.89 -1.56 15.61
CA SER A 732 34.24 -0.20 16.03
C SER A 732 34.83 -0.10 17.45
N ARG A 733 34.69 -1.15 18.26
CA ARG A 733 35.12 -1.24 19.68
C ARG A 733 34.99 0.12 20.42
N PRO A 734 33.76 0.60 20.66
CA PRO A 734 33.55 1.96 21.17
C PRO A 734 34.07 2.18 22.60
N TYR A 735 34.39 1.11 23.32
CA TYR A 735 34.91 1.13 24.69
C TYR A 735 36.05 0.11 24.79
N ASP A 736 37.19 0.50 25.37
CA ASP A 736 38.39 -0.35 25.42
C ASP A 736 38.20 -1.59 26.30
N GLU A 737 37.53 -1.43 27.44
CA GLU A 737 37.35 -2.44 28.49
C GLU A 737 35.97 -3.10 28.51
N LEU A 738 35.06 -2.73 27.59
CA LEU A 738 33.67 -3.21 27.60
C LEU A 738 33.23 -3.70 26.22
N GLN A 739 32.99 -5.00 26.13
CA GLN A 739 32.33 -5.59 24.98
C GLN A 739 30.81 -5.44 25.12
N VAL A 740 30.18 -4.78 24.13
CA VAL A 740 28.74 -4.56 24.11
C VAL A 740 28.01 -5.91 23.96
N GLU A 741 27.08 -6.20 24.86
CA GLU A 741 26.24 -7.40 24.80
C GLU A 741 24.99 -7.16 23.95
N LYS A 742 24.69 -8.06 23.00
CA LYS A 742 23.44 -8.06 22.24
C LYS A 742 22.34 -8.87 22.94
N LEU A 743 21.17 -8.26 23.09
CA LEU A 743 19.93 -8.92 23.50
C LEU A 743 18.94 -8.93 22.33
N GLU A 744 18.33 -10.08 22.07
CA GLU A 744 17.35 -10.25 20.99
C GLU A 744 15.95 -9.77 21.43
N CYS A 745 15.22 -9.13 20.51
CA CYS A 745 13.86 -8.71 20.80
C CYS A 745 12.90 -9.91 20.95
N GLN A 746 12.26 -10.05 22.12
CA GLN A 746 11.31 -11.13 22.45
C GLN A 746 10.20 -11.31 21.39
N ASN A 747 9.62 -10.20 20.89
CA ASN A 747 8.59 -10.26 19.85
C ASN A 747 9.11 -10.83 18.52
N HIS A 748 10.36 -10.53 18.17
CA HIS A 748 11.03 -11.03 16.97
C HIS A 748 11.38 -12.51 17.13
N LEU A 749 11.90 -12.93 18.29
CA LEU A 749 12.15 -14.33 18.61
C LEU A 749 10.87 -15.18 18.44
N PHE A 750 9.76 -14.79 19.07
CA PHE A 750 8.50 -15.54 18.93
C PHE A 750 7.92 -15.52 17.51
N ARG A 751 8.08 -14.41 16.79
CA ARG A 751 7.65 -14.31 15.40
C ARG A 751 8.46 -15.25 14.51
N ASN A 752 9.78 -15.26 14.65
CA ASN A 752 10.68 -16.13 13.90
C ASN A 752 10.45 -17.60 14.23
N PHE A 753 10.29 -17.93 15.52
CA PHE A 753 9.90 -19.27 15.99
C PHE A 753 8.62 -19.76 15.29
N CYS A 754 7.54 -18.98 15.34
CA CYS A 754 6.28 -19.32 14.69
C CYS A 754 6.37 -19.38 13.15
N LEU A 755 7.23 -18.57 12.51
CA LEU A 755 7.40 -18.59 11.05
C LEU A 755 8.16 -19.84 10.60
N LYS A 756 9.29 -20.16 11.24
CA LYS A 756 10.07 -21.37 10.93
C LYS A 756 9.24 -22.64 11.08
N LEU A 757 8.43 -22.75 12.15
CA LEU A 757 7.50 -23.88 12.31
C LEU A 757 6.44 -23.94 11.20
N LYS A 758 5.92 -22.80 10.73
CA LYS A 758 4.98 -22.77 9.60
C LYS A 758 5.63 -23.16 8.28
N ASP A 759 6.91 -22.86 8.10
CA ASP A 759 7.65 -23.26 6.92
C ASP A 759 7.83 -24.78 6.89
N ILE A 760 8.10 -25.42 8.04
CA ILE A 760 8.07 -26.90 8.17
C ILE A 760 6.70 -27.48 7.79
N VAL A 761 5.60 -26.85 8.23
CA VAL A 761 4.24 -27.30 7.86
C VAL A 761 4.00 -27.23 6.35
N ARG A 762 4.54 -26.21 5.68
CA ARG A 762 4.36 -25.98 4.24
C ARG A 762 5.27 -26.84 3.36
N ASP A 763 6.44 -27.21 3.86
CA ASP A 763 7.38 -28.04 3.13
C ASP A 763 6.81 -29.45 2.95
N SER A 764 6.47 -29.81 1.71
CA SER A 764 5.96 -31.13 1.36
C SER A 764 7.00 -32.23 1.60
N LYS A 765 8.29 -31.88 1.62
CA LYS A 765 9.42 -32.79 1.86
C LYS A 765 9.77 -32.94 3.34
N ALA A 766 9.05 -32.27 4.24
CA ALA A 766 9.36 -32.31 5.66
C ALA A 766 8.79 -33.52 6.41
N GLY A 767 7.83 -34.24 5.83
CA GLY A 767 7.26 -35.45 6.41
C GLY A 767 5.77 -35.65 6.10
N PRO A 768 5.14 -36.66 6.72
CA PRO A 768 3.73 -37.02 6.50
C PRO A 768 2.77 -35.83 6.69
N ILE A 769 1.76 -35.74 5.82
CA ILE A 769 0.81 -34.61 5.83
C ILE A 769 -0.02 -34.54 7.12
N THR A 770 -0.30 -35.68 7.73
CA THR A 770 -1.03 -35.83 9.00
C THR A 770 -0.26 -35.15 10.14
N LEU A 771 1.01 -35.50 10.33
CA LEU A 771 1.90 -34.94 11.36
C LEU A 771 2.19 -33.45 11.12
N ARG A 772 2.38 -33.03 9.86
CA ARG A 772 2.52 -31.59 9.53
C ARG A 772 1.26 -30.79 9.86
N LYS A 773 0.06 -31.34 9.62
CA LYS A 773 -1.20 -30.71 10.04
C LYS A 773 -1.34 -30.67 11.56
N CYS A 774 -0.88 -31.71 12.27
CA CYS A 774 -0.84 -31.75 13.74
C CYS A 774 0.05 -30.64 14.31
N LEU A 775 1.29 -30.50 13.81
CA LEU A 775 2.18 -29.39 14.16
C LEU A 775 1.50 -28.03 13.92
N GLY A 776 0.88 -27.84 12.74
CA GLY A 776 0.17 -26.62 12.40
C GLY A 776 -0.92 -26.20 13.40
N LYS A 777 -1.64 -27.16 14.00
CA LYS A 777 -2.65 -26.91 15.04
C LYS A 777 -2.01 -26.51 16.38
N ASN A 778 -0.81 -27.02 16.69
CA ASN A 778 -0.16 -26.90 18.00
C ASN A 778 0.88 -25.75 18.11
N ILE A 779 1.23 -25.04 17.03
CA ILE A 779 2.22 -23.93 17.05
C ILE A 779 1.93 -22.86 18.14
N LEU A 780 0.65 -22.48 18.32
CA LEU A 780 0.30 -21.49 19.33
C LEU A 780 0.37 -22.04 20.76
N ARG A 781 0.18 -23.36 20.95
CA ARG A 781 0.37 -24.03 22.24
C ARG A 781 1.85 -24.04 22.64
N LEU A 782 2.74 -24.37 21.71
CA LEU A 782 4.20 -24.27 21.93
C LEU A 782 4.61 -22.87 22.39
N ARG A 783 4.15 -21.83 21.69
CA ARG A 783 4.41 -20.45 22.08
C ARG A 783 3.86 -20.12 23.48
N LYS A 784 2.65 -20.57 23.81
CA LYS A 784 2.01 -20.29 25.11
C LYS A 784 2.77 -20.97 26.26
N SER A 785 3.24 -22.20 26.05
CA SER A 785 4.05 -22.95 27.03
C SER A 785 5.32 -22.16 27.40
N VAL A 786 6.09 -21.71 26.40
CA VAL A 786 7.31 -20.91 26.64
C VAL A 786 7.01 -19.58 27.33
N ILE A 787 5.94 -18.87 26.94
CA ILE A 787 5.54 -17.61 27.60
C ILE A 787 5.19 -17.84 29.07
N SER A 788 4.48 -18.93 29.38
CA SER A 788 4.09 -19.27 30.75
C SER A 788 5.31 -19.56 31.62
N ALA A 789 6.25 -20.38 31.12
CA ALA A 789 7.50 -20.69 31.82
C ALA A 789 8.34 -19.43 32.07
N THR A 790 8.48 -18.57 31.06
CA THR A 790 9.20 -17.29 31.20
C THR A 790 8.55 -16.41 32.28
N ALA A 791 7.22 -16.26 32.26
CA ALA A 791 6.49 -15.41 33.20
C ALA A 791 6.56 -15.89 34.65
N GLN A 792 6.65 -17.20 34.89
CA GLN A 792 6.85 -17.77 36.22
C GLN A 792 8.24 -17.45 36.77
N LEU A 793 9.29 -17.63 35.95
CA LEU A 793 10.67 -17.38 36.37
C LEU A 793 10.97 -15.89 36.59
N THR A 794 10.30 -14.98 35.87
CA THR A 794 10.47 -13.52 36.07
C THR A 794 9.78 -12.95 37.31
N LYS A 795 8.96 -13.73 38.02
CA LYS A 795 8.29 -13.28 39.27
C LYS A 795 9.17 -13.46 40.52
N ASN A 796 10.14 -14.38 40.45
CA ASN A 796 11.14 -14.58 41.49
C ASN A 796 12.39 -13.78 41.08
N GLU A 797 13.26 -13.39 42.04
CA GLU A 797 14.51 -12.69 41.71
C GLU A 797 15.33 -13.51 40.70
N VAL A 798 15.79 -12.85 39.62
CA VAL A 798 16.41 -13.51 38.46
C VAL A 798 17.88 -13.83 38.78
N ASN A 799 18.14 -15.04 39.28
CA ASN A 799 19.50 -15.56 39.48
C ASN A 799 20.04 -16.24 38.20
N PHE A 800 21.36 -16.45 38.12
CA PHE A 800 22.03 -17.11 36.98
C PHE A 800 21.43 -18.49 36.64
N ASP A 801 20.92 -19.18 37.65
CA ASP A 801 20.24 -20.47 37.53
C ASP A 801 18.90 -20.39 36.75
N CYS A 802 18.24 -19.24 36.71
CA CYS A 802 16.97 -19.07 35.97
C CYS A 802 17.13 -19.25 34.46
N CYS A 803 18.30 -18.93 33.89
CA CYS A 803 18.58 -19.11 32.47
C CYS A 803 18.65 -20.59 32.09
N SER A 804 19.35 -21.40 32.89
CA SER A 804 19.51 -22.84 32.67
C SER A 804 18.16 -23.56 32.82
N ILE A 805 17.37 -23.16 33.83
CA ILE A 805 16.03 -23.67 34.08
C ILE A 805 15.10 -23.35 32.91
N LEU A 806 15.07 -22.09 32.43
CA LEU A 806 14.24 -21.72 31.29
C LEU A 806 14.64 -22.49 30.02
N GLN A 807 15.94 -22.69 29.79
CA GLN A 807 16.43 -23.45 28.64
C GLN A 807 15.88 -24.88 28.66
N LYS A 808 15.95 -25.57 29.81
CA LYS A 808 15.36 -26.91 30.00
C LYS A 808 13.85 -26.91 29.72
N HIS A 809 13.11 -25.91 30.20
CA HIS A 809 11.68 -25.78 29.91
C HIS A 809 11.37 -25.58 28.42
N ILE A 810 12.17 -24.78 27.70
CA ILE A 810 11.98 -24.55 26.26
C ILE A 810 12.24 -25.84 25.47
N LEU A 811 13.31 -26.58 25.82
CA LEU A 811 13.65 -27.86 25.19
C LEU A 811 12.59 -28.93 25.43
N ASN A 812 11.94 -28.92 26.60
CA ASN A 812 10.86 -29.84 26.93
C ASN A 812 9.49 -29.44 26.32
N ALA A 813 9.35 -28.22 25.77
CA ALA A 813 8.07 -27.73 25.28
C ALA A 813 7.44 -28.59 24.15
N PRO A 814 8.19 -29.14 23.18
CA PRO A 814 7.65 -30.07 22.18
C PRO A 814 7.11 -31.35 22.80
N TYR A 815 7.86 -31.99 23.69
CA TYR A 815 7.45 -33.20 24.41
C TYR A 815 6.13 -32.97 25.15
N HIS A 816 6.07 -31.90 25.96
CA HIS A 816 4.86 -31.49 26.68
C HIS A 816 3.65 -31.24 25.76
N VAL A 817 3.84 -30.59 24.60
CA VAL A 817 2.72 -30.21 23.73
C VAL A 817 2.20 -31.39 22.89
N PHE A 818 3.05 -32.38 22.62
CA PHE A 818 2.71 -33.56 21.81
C PHE A 818 2.40 -34.81 22.65
N GLY A 819 2.25 -34.68 23.96
CA GLY A 819 1.68 -35.72 24.84
C GLY A 819 2.69 -36.50 25.68
N ASP A 820 3.98 -36.14 25.64
CA ASP A 820 5.00 -36.72 26.51
C ASP A 820 5.25 -35.82 27.73
N HIS A 821 4.96 -36.36 28.92
CA HIS A 821 4.96 -35.64 30.18
C HIS A 821 6.04 -36.08 31.17
N GLN A 822 6.95 -36.97 30.78
CA GLN A 822 7.96 -37.55 31.69
C GLN A 822 8.85 -36.49 32.36
N ASN A 823 9.22 -35.44 31.62
CA ASN A 823 10.12 -34.38 32.09
C ASN A 823 9.40 -33.05 32.39
N CYS A 824 8.08 -33.09 32.59
CA CYS A 824 7.28 -31.90 32.89
C CYS A 824 7.41 -31.47 34.35
N VAL A 825 7.46 -30.16 34.60
CA VAL A 825 7.43 -29.58 35.96
C VAL A 825 5.98 -29.37 36.40
N ASP A 826 5.64 -29.78 37.62
CA ASP A 826 4.28 -29.79 38.17
C ASP A 826 3.59 -28.41 38.15
N SER A 827 4.37 -27.31 38.26
CA SER A 827 3.87 -25.94 38.21
C SER A 827 3.41 -25.46 36.81
N VAL A 828 3.81 -26.18 35.74
CA VAL A 828 3.49 -25.87 34.33
C VAL A 828 2.50 -26.89 33.75
N CYS A 829 2.50 -28.11 34.29
CA CYS A 829 1.69 -29.22 33.82
C CYS A 829 0.44 -29.41 34.68
N SER A 830 -0.74 -29.13 34.11
CA SER A 830 -2.01 -29.43 34.79
C SER A 830 -2.21 -30.95 34.85
N ILE A 831 -2.25 -31.52 36.05
CA ILE A 831 -2.40 -32.97 36.34
C ILE A 831 -3.58 -33.63 35.58
N GLN A 832 -4.57 -32.85 35.13
CA GLN A 832 -5.74 -33.31 34.36
C GLN A 832 -5.48 -33.77 32.90
N ARG A 833 -4.23 -33.81 32.39
CA ARG A 833 -3.94 -34.07 30.96
C ARG A 833 -3.25 -35.40 30.62
N LYS A 834 -3.22 -36.38 31.53
CA LYS A 834 -2.61 -37.70 31.29
C LYS A 834 -3.27 -38.57 30.19
N ASN A 835 -4.34 -38.09 29.54
CA ASN A 835 -5.05 -38.79 28.44
C ASN A 835 -4.78 -38.24 27.02
N ASP A 836 -3.82 -37.31 26.85
CA ASP A 836 -3.44 -36.83 25.51
C ASP A 836 -2.72 -37.93 24.72
N THR A 837 -3.06 -38.12 23.44
CA THR A 837 -2.37 -39.08 22.56
C THR A 837 -0.90 -38.68 22.41
N ASN A 838 0.02 -39.60 22.68
CA ASN A 838 1.45 -39.33 22.55
C ASN A 838 1.90 -39.43 21.09
N TRP A 839 2.15 -38.29 20.45
CA TRP A 839 2.60 -38.20 19.06
C TRP A 839 4.14 -38.18 18.92
N ILE A 840 4.90 -38.22 20.02
CA ILE A 840 6.37 -38.17 19.98
C ILE A 840 7.00 -39.34 19.21
N PRO A 841 6.56 -40.61 19.39
CA PRO A 841 7.09 -41.73 18.61
C PRO A 841 6.92 -41.54 17.09
N ASP A 842 5.75 -41.12 16.64
CA ASP A 842 5.46 -40.86 15.21
C ASP A 842 6.28 -39.69 14.65
N LEU A 843 6.50 -38.65 15.47
CA LEU A 843 7.31 -37.48 15.11
C LEU A 843 8.80 -37.81 15.01
N LEU A 844 9.29 -38.74 15.86
CA LEU A 844 10.65 -39.27 15.79
C LEU A 844 10.85 -40.11 14.54
N GLN A 845 9.98 -41.09 14.30
CA GLN A 845 10.09 -42.00 13.15
C GLN A 845 10.02 -41.25 11.80
N SER A 846 9.24 -40.15 11.73
CA SER A 846 9.15 -39.32 10.53
C SER A 846 10.30 -38.32 10.33
N GLY A 847 11.23 -38.20 11.28
CA GLY A 847 12.29 -37.18 11.28
C GLY A 847 11.80 -35.74 11.47
N LEU A 848 10.50 -35.54 11.71
CA LEU A 848 9.89 -34.22 11.87
C LEU A 848 10.29 -33.58 13.23
N LEU A 849 10.48 -34.40 14.27
CA LEU A 849 10.90 -33.92 15.58
C LEU A 849 12.26 -33.22 15.52
N TYR A 850 13.23 -33.75 14.77
CA TYR A 850 14.55 -33.13 14.61
C TYR A 850 14.45 -31.71 14.02
N ARG A 851 13.60 -31.53 13.00
CA ARG A 851 13.35 -30.21 12.41
C ARG A 851 12.66 -29.25 13.38
N ILE A 852 11.75 -29.75 14.22
CA ILE A 852 11.09 -28.96 15.27
C ILE A 852 12.13 -28.56 16.33
N MET A 853 12.94 -29.50 16.80
CA MET A 853 13.98 -29.27 17.81
C MET A 853 15.03 -28.28 17.33
N ASN A 854 15.44 -28.30 16.05
CA ASN A 854 16.32 -27.27 15.50
C ASN A 854 15.75 -25.85 15.64
N VAL A 855 14.43 -25.67 15.51
CA VAL A 855 13.78 -24.38 15.69
C VAL A 855 13.68 -24.01 17.19
N VAL A 856 13.46 -24.99 18.05
CA VAL A 856 13.35 -24.83 19.51
C VAL A 856 14.71 -24.54 20.14
N ASN A 857 15.78 -25.22 19.74
CA ASN A 857 17.15 -24.98 20.19
C ASN A 857 17.56 -23.52 19.95
N ASN A 858 17.34 -23.00 18.75
CA ASN A 858 17.57 -21.58 18.44
C ASN A 858 16.82 -20.62 19.39
N LEU A 859 15.63 -21.01 19.90
CA LEU A 859 14.89 -20.20 20.87
C LEU A 859 15.45 -20.38 22.29
N ALA A 860 15.88 -21.59 22.64
CA ALA A 860 16.47 -21.95 23.92
C ALA A 860 17.81 -21.23 24.14
N ASP A 861 18.63 -21.12 23.09
CA ASP A 861 19.90 -20.36 23.09
C ASP A 861 19.70 -18.86 23.41
N ASN A 862 18.47 -18.36 23.21
CA ASN A 862 18.09 -16.98 23.48
C ASN A 862 17.28 -16.82 24.79
N SER A 863 17.36 -17.79 25.71
CA SER A 863 16.66 -17.77 27.02
C SER A 863 16.95 -16.51 27.84
N LYS A 864 18.21 -16.04 27.85
CA LYS A 864 18.63 -14.79 28.51
C LYS A 864 17.84 -13.58 28.01
N SER A 865 17.63 -13.48 26.70
CA SER A 865 16.84 -12.40 26.08
C SER A 865 15.35 -12.48 26.44
N LEU A 866 14.82 -13.70 26.61
CA LEU A 866 13.43 -13.92 27.03
C LEU A 866 13.19 -13.52 28.50
N LEU A 867 14.13 -13.85 29.40
CA LEU A 867 14.06 -13.46 30.82
C LEU A 867 14.14 -11.95 31.01
N PHE A 868 15.05 -11.29 30.27
CA PHE A 868 15.14 -9.83 30.28
C PHE A 868 13.87 -9.12 29.76
N SER A 869 12.95 -9.87 29.11
CA SER A 869 11.69 -9.36 28.55
C SER A 869 11.88 -8.16 27.60
N ALA A 870 13.02 -8.16 26.90
CA ALA A 870 13.45 -7.07 26.03
C ALA A 870 12.57 -6.99 24.78
N ASN A 871 12.11 -5.78 24.43
CA ASN A 871 11.42 -5.55 23.15
C ASN A 871 11.77 -4.19 22.55
N ASN A 872 11.70 -4.11 21.23
CA ASN A 872 12.00 -2.92 20.44
C ASN A 872 10.79 -1.96 20.28
N ASN A 873 9.67 -2.22 20.95
CA ASN A 873 8.42 -1.47 20.75
C ASN A 873 8.56 0.03 21.01
N CYS A 874 9.46 0.44 21.92
CA CYS A 874 9.69 1.85 22.23
C CYS A 874 10.26 2.62 21.04
N VAL A 875 11.22 2.05 20.31
CA VAL A 875 11.77 2.66 19.09
C VAL A 875 10.76 2.61 17.95
N GLU A 876 9.99 1.53 17.82
CA GLU A 876 8.89 1.45 16.83
C GLU A 876 7.81 2.52 17.07
N GLN A 877 7.53 2.85 18.33
CA GLN A 877 6.64 3.95 18.71
C GLN A 877 7.23 5.30 18.30
N PHE A 878 8.50 5.55 18.60
CA PHE A 878 9.21 6.75 18.15
C PHE A 878 9.18 6.88 16.61
N HIS A 879 9.50 5.80 15.87
CA HIS A 879 9.45 5.76 14.42
C HIS A 879 8.04 6.03 13.85
N SER A 880 6.99 5.69 14.61
CA SER A 880 5.61 6.05 14.25
C SER A 880 5.37 7.56 14.36
N ILE A 881 6.00 8.24 15.32
CA ILE A 881 6.00 9.71 15.45
C ILE A 881 6.83 10.33 14.33
N VAL A 882 8.04 9.83 14.03
CA VAL A 882 8.82 10.27 12.85
C VAL A 882 7.96 10.16 11.60
N ALA A 883 7.28 9.02 11.42
CA ALA A 883 6.36 8.82 10.32
C ALA A 883 5.25 9.87 10.29
N LYS A 884 4.69 10.32 11.44
CA LYS A 884 3.72 11.44 11.58
C LYS A 884 4.29 12.70 10.92
N PHE A 885 5.42 13.19 11.41
CA PHE A 885 6.04 14.45 10.99
C PHE A 885 6.48 14.44 9.52
N ILE A 886 6.89 13.30 8.94
CA ILE A 886 7.28 13.21 7.52
C ILE A 886 6.11 12.91 6.55
N GLY A 887 4.84 13.02 7.00
CA GLY A 887 3.69 12.86 6.11
C GLY A 887 3.47 11.42 5.59
N GLY A 888 4.05 10.42 6.26
CA GLY A 888 3.76 8.99 6.01
C GLY A 888 4.54 8.38 4.86
N LYS A 889 5.77 8.86 4.62
CA LYS A 889 6.66 8.43 3.53
C LYS A 889 6.09 8.69 2.11
N ARG A 890 5.08 9.57 2.01
CA ARG A 890 4.42 9.98 0.74
C ARG A 890 5.04 11.23 0.14
N VAL A 891 5.33 12.21 0.99
CA VAL A 891 5.97 13.46 0.58
C VAL A 891 7.47 13.30 0.72
N ASN A 892 8.20 13.66 -0.33
CA ASN A 892 9.66 13.60 -0.30
C ASN A 892 10.23 14.84 0.38
N PHE A 893 10.46 14.76 1.69
CA PHE A 893 11.12 15.81 2.48
C PHE A 893 12.66 15.69 2.49
N CYS A 894 13.24 14.72 1.76
CA CYS A 894 14.68 14.44 1.73
C CYS A 894 15.50 15.36 0.83
N LEU A 895 14.83 16.21 0.05
CA LEU A 895 15.51 16.98 -0.99
C LEU A 895 16.30 18.19 -0.45
N ARG A 896 16.03 18.57 0.80
CA ARG A 896 16.65 19.68 1.56
C ARG A 896 16.67 19.31 3.06
N ARG A 897 16.99 20.26 3.94
CA ARG A 897 17.08 20.11 5.41
C ARG A 897 15.79 19.62 6.10
N SER A 898 14.63 19.66 5.45
CA SER A 898 13.33 19.36 6.09
C SER A 898 13.21 17.96 6.69
N TYR A 899 13.91 16.93 6.19
CA TYR A 899 13.81 15.58 6.77
C TYR A 899 14.42 15.52 8.17
N LEU A 900 15.62 16.12 8.36
CA LEU A 900 16.28 16.23 9.66
C LEU A 900 15.40 16.97 10.67
N ALA A 901 14.97 18.18 10.34
CA ALA A 901 14.09 18.99 11.19
C ALA A 901 12.86 18.20 11.67
N ARG A 902 12.21 17.42 10.78
CA ARG A 902 11.03 16.62 11.13
C ARG A 902 11.36 15.43 12.03
N CYS A 903 12.53 14.82 11.88
CA CYS A 903 13.03 13.80 12.80
C CYS A 903 13.31 14.43 14.19
N SER A 904 13.96 15.59 14.25
CA SER A 904 14.16 16.35 15.50
C SER A 904 12.82 16.72 16.15
N GLY A 905 11.83 17.17 15.37
CA GLY A 905 10.49 17.42 15.89
C GLY A 905 9.80 16.19 16.48
N ALA A 906 10.07 15.00 15.92
CA ALA A 906 9.59 13.76 16.50
C ALA A 906 10.25 13.43 17.84
N VAL A 907 11.54 13.75 18.01
CA VAL A 907 12.27 13.59 19.29
C VAL A 907 11.63 14.46 20.37
N ILE A 908 11.41 15.74 20.09
CA ILE A 908 10.75 16.67 21.03
C ILE A 908 9.38 16.12 21.44
N SER A 909 8.58 15.68 20.46
CA SER A 909 7.24 15.15 20.71
C SER A 909 7.24 13.84 21.51
N HIS A 910 8.29 13.01 21.38
CA HIS A 910 8.42 11.73 22.07
C HIS A 910 8.92 11.89 23.50
N ASN A 911 9.97 12.70 23.70
CA ASN A 911 10.62 12.86 25.01
C ASN A 911 9.82 13.76 25.96
N SER A 912 9.27 14.87 25.47
CA SER A 912 8.68 15.91 26.33
C SER A 912 7.16 15.82 26.52
N GLY A 913 6.43 15.25 25.55
CA GLY A 913 4.97 15.32 25.48
C GLY A 913 4.36 16.73 25.27
N SER A 914 5.17 17.80 25.38
CA SER A 914 4.77 19.22 25.43
C SER A 914 5.45 20.04 24.33
N PHE A 915 5.30 19.56 23.09
CA PHE A 915 6.05 20.01 21.92
C PHE A 915 6.13 21.53 21.73
N MET A 916 4.98 22.21 21.65
CA MET A 916 4.97 23.64 21.34
C MET A 916 5.47 24.45 22.53
N SER A 917 5.19 24.01 23.75
CA SER A 917 5.72 24.65 24.97
C SER A 917 7.24 24.68 24.98
N ARG A 918 7.91 23.59 24.59
CA ARG A 918 9.38 23.52 24.48
C ARG A 918 9.93 24.40 23.37
N VAL A 919 9.31 24.37 22.20
CA VAL A 919 9.73 25.18 21.05
C VAL A 919 9.57 26.69 21.33
N HIS A 920 8.45 27.11 21.93
CA HIS A 920 8.24 28.52 22.31
C HIS A 920 9.28 29.01 23.31
N LYS A 921 9.54 28.22 24.36
CA LYS A 921 10.55 28.57 25.38
C LYS A 921 11.93 28.75 24.74
N SER A 922 12.30 27.89 23.80
CA SER A 922 13.61 27.99 23.14
C SER A 922 13.72 29.12 22.12
N MET A 923 12.65 29.48 21.41
CA MET A 923 12.71 30.50 20.35
C MET A 923 12.47 31.92 20.89
N TYR A 924 11.59 32.07 21.89
CA TYR A 924 11.09 33.37 22.33
C TYR A 924 11.18 33.59 23.84
N ASN A 925 11.64 32.60 24.61
CA ASN A 925 11.67 32.63 26.08
C ASN A 925 10.31 32.98 26.72
N THR A 926 9.21 32.66 26.02
CA THR A 926 7.84 32.89 26.45
C THR A 926 7.03 31.59 26.45
N SER A 927 5.89 31.59 27.13
CA SER A 927 4.96 30.46 27.11
C SER A 927 4.00 30.55 25.91
N PRO A 928 3.56 29.42 25.32
CA PRO A 928 2.59 29.46 24.22
C PRO A 928 1.21 29.93 24.69
N GLY A 929 0.34 30.23 23.72
CA GLY A 929 -1.05 30.60 23.96
C GLY A 929 -1.86 29.54 24.72
N ASN A 930 -2.98 29.95 25.32
CA ASN A 930 -3.80 29.09 26.19
C ASN A 930 -4.37 27.87 25.45
N PHE A 931 -4.67 28.00 24.15
CA PHE A 931 -5.18 26.89 23.32
C PHE A 931 -4.14 25.78 23.12
N VAL A 932 -2.86 26.13 22.97
CA VAL A 932 -1.77 25.16 22.93
C VAL A 932 -1.67 24.40 24.25
N LYS A 933 -1.62 25.13 25.37
CA LYS A 933 -1.51 24.56 26.72
C LYS A 933 -2.67 23.62 27.03
N SER A 934 -3.90 24.02 26.70
CA SER A 934 -5.10 23.19 26.93
C SER A 934 -5.09 21.93 26.09
N THR A 935 -4.61 22.00 24.84
CA THR A 935 -4.50 20.84 23.95
C THR A 935 -3.41 19.87 24.39
N GLU A 936 -2.25 20.36 24.85
CA GLU A 936 -1.18 19.52 25.39
C GLU A 936 -1.61 18.82 26.69
N ARG A 937 -2.24 19.53 27.64
CA ARG A 937 -2.81 18.94 28.87
C ARG A 937 -3.85 17.87 28.59
N ARG A 938 -4.77 18.11 27.62
CA ARG A 938 -5.78 17.11 27.24
C ARG A 938 -5.14 15.82 26.71
N ARG A 939 -4.09 15.93 25.89
CA ARG A 939 -3.36 14.76 25.35
C ARG A 939 -2.64 13.97 26.44
N GLU A 940 -2.02 14.66 27.39
CA GLU A 940 -1.38 14.05 28.56
C GLU A 940 -2.39 13.28 29.40
N ASN A 941 -3.54 13.90 29.72
CA ASN A 941 -4.63 13.25 30.44
C ASN A 941 -5.17 12.01 29.71
N ASP A 942 -5.29 12.07 28.38
CA ASP A 942 -5.71 10.92 27.56
C ASP A 942 -4.69 9.77 27.58
N LEU A 943 -3.39 10.09 27.57
CA LEU A 943 -2.32 9.10 27.71
C LEU A 943 -2.38 8.42 29.09
N ILE A 944 -2.55 9.19 30.16
CA ILE A 944 -2.72 8.69 31.53
C ILE A 944 -3.95 7.78 31.61
N ARG A 945 -5.09 8.22 31.07
CA ARG A 945 -6.33 7.41 31.02
C ARG A 945 -6.15 6.10 30.26
N ARG A 946 -5.38 6.10 29.15
CA ARG A 946 -5.07 4.87 28.39
C ARG A 946 -4.18 3.93 29.18
N LYS A 947 -3.13 4.43 29.84
CA LYS A 947 -2.27 3.64 30.73
C LYS A 947 -3.09 2.98 31.86
N ARG A 948 -3.97 3.74 32.53
CA ARG A 948 -4.90 3.23 33.57
C ARG A 948 -5.90 2.20 33.04
N LYS A 949 -6.32 2.30 31.77
CA LYS A 949 -7.20 1.30 31.14
C LYS A 949 -6.48 0.03 30.74
N MET A 950 -5.16 0.08 30.52
CA MET A 950 -4.34 -1.07 30.18
C MET A 950 -3.94 -1.94 31.39
N SER A 951 -3.91 -1.36 32.60
CA SER A 951 -3.63 -2.10 33.85
C SER A 951 -4.81 -2.96 34.34
N ARG A 952 -6.01 -2.81 33.77
CA ARG A 952 -7.13 -3.73 34.02
C ARG A 952 -7.03 -4.95 33.08
N PRO A 953 -7.04 -6.19 33.59
CA PRO A 953 -7.00 -7.39 32.75
C PRO A 953 -8.31 -7.48 31.96
N ARG A 954 -8.33 -6.89 30.77
CA ARG A 954 -9.39 -7.18 29.81
C ARG A 954 -8.99 -8.41 29.04
N CYS A 955 -9.84 -9.42 29.06
CA CYS A 955 -9.95 -10.37 27.97
C CYS A 955 -10.07 -9.54 26.68
N ARG A 956 -9.01 -9.50 25.86
CA ARG A 956 -9.08 -8.91 24.53
C ARG A 956 -10.08 -9.74 23.75
N LYS A 957 -11.38 -9.38 23.83
CA LYS A 957 -12.30 -9.64 22.74
C LYS A 957 -11.68 -8.94 21.55
N SER A 958 -11.03 -9.74 20.71
CA SER A 958 -10.57 -9.35 19.41
C SER A 958 -11.64 -8.46 18.77
N LEU A 959 -11.24 -7.30 18.22
CA LEU A 959 -12.12 -6.46 17.38
C LEU A 959 -12.70 -7.24 16.19
N PHE A 960 -12.23 -8.45 15.95
CA PHE A 960 -12.84 -9.47 15.13
C PHE A 960 -13.71 -10.35 16.04
N LEU A 961 -15.03 -10.15 15.99
CA LEU A 961 -15.97 -11.24 16.25
C LEU A 961 -15.52 -12.44 15.41
N GLU A 962 -15.67 -13.63 16.00
CA GLU A 962 -15.05 -14.90 15.65
C GLU A 962 -14.95 -15.25 14.16
N LYS A 963 -14.04 -16.20 13.90
CA LYS A 963 -13.92 -16.97 12.66
C LYS A 963 -15.31 -17.35 12.13
N GLY A 964 -15.84 -16.51 11.24
CA GLY A 964 -16.73 -17.00 10.20
C GLY A 964 -15.94 -18.05 9.44
N ARG A 965 -16.25 -19.33 9.70
CA ARG A 965 -15.93 -20.43 8.78
C ARG A 965 -16.25 -19.91 7.36
N ASN A 966 -15.37 -20.22 6.41
CA ASN A 966 -15.47 -19.80 5.01
C ASN A 966 -16.94 -19.79 4.57
N LYS A 967 -17.50 -18.61 4.30
CA LYS A 967 -18.87 -18.45 3.79
C LYS A 967 -19.06 -19.05 2.40
N ASN A 968 -18.00 -19.56 1.78
CA ASN A 968 -18.05 -20.37 0.56
C ASN A 968 -18.45 -21.83 0.84
N TYR A 969 -18.81 -22.18 2.08
CA TYR A 969 -19.48 -23.42 2.45
C TYR A 969 -20.62 -23.05 3.39
N GLY A 970 -21.83 -22.94 2.86
CA GLY A 970 -23.04 -22.55 3.60
C GLY A 970 -23.53 -23.64 4.55
N VAL A 971 -24.04 -23.22 5.72
CA VAL A 971 -24.62 -24.06 6.79
C VAL A 971 -26.17 -24.02 6.74
N ARG A 972 -26.76 -23.62 5.62
CA ARG A 972 -28.23 -23.55 5.43
C ARG A 972 -28.59 -23.83 3.96
N ALA A 973 -28.41 -25.07 3.53
CA ALA A 973 -28.78 -25.53 2.18
C ALA A 973 -30.12 -26.29 2.18
N GLU A 974 -31.09 -25.83 2.98
CA GLU A 974 -32.36 -26.54 3.17
C GLU A 974 -33.59 -25.73 2.75
N LYS A 975 -33.44 -24.54 2.16
CA LYS A 975 -34.59 -23.83 1.58
C LYS A 975 -34.24 -23.24 0.21
N PRO A 976 -34.93 -23.61 -0.87
CA PRO A 976 -34.90 -22.84 -2.11
C PRO A 976 -35.45 -21.43 -1.86
N ASP A 977 -34.93 -20.41 -2.56
CA ASP A 977 -35.41 -19.01 -2.52
C ASP A 977 -36.79 -18.81 -3.20
N LEU A 978 -37.56 -19.89 -3.35
CA LEU A 978 -38.80 -20.00 -4.11
C LEU A 978 -39.84 -20.71 -3.22
N SER A 979 -41.12 -20.36 -3.35
CA SER A 979 -42.19 -21.11 -2.67
C SER A 979 -42.22 -22.56 -3.14
N GLU A 980 -42.68 -23.45 -2.26
CA GLU A 980 -42.69 -24.91 -2.49
C GLU A 980 -43.50 -25.29 -3.74
N ASP A 981 -44.58 -24.55 -4.02
CA ASP A 981 -45.40 -24.70 -5.21
C ASP A 981 -44.66 -24.30 -6.50
N ILE A 982 -43.96 -23.17 -6.48
CA ILE A 982 -43.18 -22.69 -7.64
C ILE A 982 -41.98 -23.61 -7.90
N PHE A 983 -41.34 -24.12 -6.85
CA PHE A 983 -40.28 -25.10 -6.96
C PHE A 983 -40.77 -26.41 -7.59
N SER A 984 -41.92 -26.92 -7.13
CA SER A 984 -42.53 -28.14 -7.66
C SER A 984 -42.93 -27.99 -9.12
N GLN A 985 -43.57 -26.87 -9.50
CA GLN A 985 -43.91 -26.57 -10.89
C GLN A 985 -42.66 -26.46 -11.79
N LYS A 986 -41.61 -25.77 -11.35
CA LYS A 986 -40.35 -25.66 -12.12
C LYS A 986 -39.61 -26.99 -12.23
N LYS A 987 -39.66 -27.82 -11.20
CA LYS A 987 -39.09 -29.18 -11.20
C LYS A 987 -39.82 -30.06 -12.22
N GLU A 988 -41.15 -30.07 -12.22
CA GLU A 988 -41.93 -30.84 -13.19
C GLU A 988 -41.72 -30.35 -14.61
N ARG A 989 -41.71 -29.03 -14.83
CA ARG A 989 -41.39 -28.44 -16.13
C ARG A 989 -40.01 -28.87 -16.61
N LEU A 990 -38.99 -28.83 -15.76
CA LEU A 990 -37.65 -29.28 -16.12
C LEU A 990 -37.64 -30.78 -16.46
N LEU A 991 -38.30 -31.63 -15.66
CA LEU A 991 -38.37 -33.07 -15.93
C LEU A 991 -39.12 -33.39 -17.23
N SER A 992 -40.15 -32.62 -17.58
CA SER A 992 -40.86 -32.75 -18.86
C SER A 992 -39.96 -32.44 -20.06
N THR A 993 -39.07 -31.42 -19.96
CA THR A 993 -38.11 -31.08 -21.03
C THR A 993 -37.01 -32.13 -21.25
N LEU A 994 -36.90 -33.12 -20.37
CA LEU A 994 -35.92 -34.21 -20.48
C LEU A 994 -36.56 -35.53 -20.93
N GLN A 995 -37.87 -35.56 -21.20
CA GLN A 995 -38.55 -36.72 -21.76
C GLN A 995 -38.08 -36.96 -23.20
N LEU A 996 -37.76 -38.22 -23.49
CA LEU A 996 -37.27 -38.67 -24.79
C LEU A 996 -37.82 -40.07 -25.09
N SER A 997 -38.19 -40.31 -26.35
CA SER A 997 -38.69 -41.59 -26.85
C SER A 997 -37.60 -42.68 -26.81
N ILE A 998 -37.95 -43.92 -27.16
CA ILE A 998 -36.95 -45.01 -27.28
C ILE A 998 -36.01 -44.73 -28.48
N GLU A 999 -36.57 -44.24 -29.58
CA GLU A 999 -35.92 -43.95 -30.85
C GLU A 999 -34.95 -42.76 -30.71
N GLU A 1000 -35.38 -41.69 -30.03
CA GLU A 1000 -34.53 -40.51 -29.78
C GLU A 1000 -33.32 -40.85 -28.91
N ARG A 1001 -33.50 -41.72 -27.89
CA ARG A 1001 -32.39 -42.17 -27.05
C ARG A 1001 -31.37 -43.00 -27.83
N LYS A 1002 -31.85 -43.92 -28.67
CA LYS A 1002 -30.98 -44.68 -29.58
C LYS A 1002 -30.27 -43.75 -30.58
N SER A 1003 -30.95 -42.70 -31.06
CA SER A 1003 -30.32 -41.70 -31.92
C SER A 1003 -29.26 -40.86 -31.20
N ILE A 1004 -29.48 -40.48 -29.94
CA ILE A 1004 -28.51 -39.68 -29.16
C ILE A 1004 -27.27 -40.51 -28.88
N GLU A 1005 -27.43 -41.78 -28.49
CA GLU A 1005 -26.29 -42.68 -28.29
C GLU A 1005 -25.44 -42.77 -29.57
N ARG A 1006 -26.04 -43.10 -30.72
CA ARG A 1006 -25.32 -43.20 -32.01
C ARG A 1006 -24.64 -41.89 -32.44
N LYS A 1007 -25.30 -40.75 -32.27
CA LYS A 1007 -24.75 -39.42 -32.63
C LYS A 1007 -23.67 -38.92 -31.65
N THR A 1008 -23.45 -39.63 -30.55
CA THR A 1008 -22.52 -39.22 -29.51
C THR A 1008 -21.39 -40.23 -29.26
N VAL A 1009 -21.19 -41.17 -30.18
CA VAL A 1009 -20.12 -42.19 -30.16
C VAL A 1009 -18.72 -41.57 -30.10
N GLU A 1010 -18.51 -40.37 -30.64
CA GLU A 1010 -17.23 -39.64 -30.52
C GLU A 1010 -17.03 -38.94 -29.17
N GLN A 1011 -17.97 -39.12 -28.24
CA GLN A 1011 -17.94 -38.69 -26.84
C GLN A 1011 -17.45 -37.24 -26.66
N ARG A 1012 -16.28 -37.04 -26.02
CA ARG A 1012 -15.71 -35.72 -25.71
C ARG A 1012 -15.51 -34.83 -26.94
N LYS A 1013 -15.33 -35.41 -28.14
CA LYS A 1013 -15.19 -34.66 -29.40
C LYS A 1013 -16.55 -34.18 -29.93
N SER A 1014 -17.64 -34.89 -29.62
CA SER A 1014 -19.00 -34.51 -30.00
C SER A 1014 -19.53 -33.30 -29.19
N PRO A 1015 -19.95 -32.21 -29.84
CA PRO A 1015 -20.64 -31.09 -29.18
C PRO A 1015 -21.96 -31.54 -28.53
N LEU A 1016 -22.71 -32.42 -29.21
CA LEU A 1016 -23.99 -32.96 -28.75
C LEU A 1016 -23.83 -33.77 -27.45
N TRP A 1017 -22.76 -34.56 -27.34
CA TRP A 1017 -22.46 -35.32 -26.12
C TRP A 1017 -22.19 -34.40 -24.92
N ARG A 1018 -21.48 -33.29 -25.12
CA ARG A 1018 -21.22 -32.28 -24.08
C ARG A 1018 -22.52 -31.58 -23.64
N GLU A 1019 -23.39 -31.28 -24.60
CA GLU A 1019 -24.67 -30.63 -24.32
C GLU A 1019 -25.61 -31.53 -23.51
N GLU A 1020 -25.76 -32.79 -23.91
CA GLU A 1020 -26.63 -33.76 -23.21
C GLU A 1020 -26.11 -34.11 -21.81
N ARG A 1021 -24.80 -34.21 -21.62
CA ARG A 1021 -24.18 -34.38 -20.28
C ARG A 1021 -24.36 -33.16 -19.38
N ARG A 1022 -24.50 -31.95 -19.93
CA ARG A 1022 -24.82 -30.76 -19.12
C ARG A 1022 -26.25 -30.85 -18.55
N LYS A 1023 -27.17 -31.48 -19.27
CA LYS A 1023 -28.58 -31.65 -18.88
C LYS A 1023 -28.82 -32.79 -17.87
N ARG A 1024 -27.92 -33.79 -17.76
CA ARG A 1024 -28.14 -35.06 -17.00
C ARG A 1024 -27.03 -35.42 -16.02
N LEU A 1025 -27.34 -35.97 -14.84
CA LEU A 1025 -26.32 -36.47 -13.90
C LEU A 1025 -25.69 -37.74 -14.47
N THR A 1026 -24.35 -37.76 -14.50
CA THR A 1026 -23.58 -38.84 -15.11
C THR A 1026 -22.92 -39.74 -14.07
N ALA A 1027 -22.54 -40.97 -14.43
CA ALA A 1027 -21.87 -41.90 -13.50
C ALA A 1027 -20.67 -41.26 -12.77
N SER A 1028 -19.89 -40.41 -13.47
CA SER A 1028 -18.76 -39.66 -12.92
C SER A 1028 -19.11 -38.62 -11.83
N ASP A 1029 -20.39 -38.29 -11.66
CA ASP A 1029 -20.89 -37.39 -10.63
C ASP A 1029 -21.21 -38.14 -9.32
N PHE A 1030 -21.53 -39.43 -9.40
CA PHE A 1030 -22.06 -40.20 -8.26
C PHE A 1030 -21.04 -40.46 -7.15
N GLY A 1031 -19.74 -40.53 -7.47
CA GLY A 1031 -18.72 -40.61 -6.42
C GLY A 1031 -18.70 -39.38 -5.49
N ALA A 1032 -19.12 -38.21 -5.97
CA ALA A 1032 -19.26 -37.00 -5.16
C ALA A 1032 -20.65 -36.89 -4.52
N ILE A 1033 -21.71 -37.33 -5.22
CA ILE A 1033 -23.09 -37.33 -4.72
C ILE A 1033 -23.24 -38.31 -3.55
N CYS A 1034 -22.71 -39.53 -3.64
CA CYS A 1034 -22.84 -40.55 -2.60
C CYS A 1034 -22.03 -40.21 -1.33
N LYS A 1035 -20.95 -39.43 -1.45
CA LYS A 1035 -20.14 -38.94 -0.32
C LYS A 1035 -20.74 -37.69 0.35
N LYS A 1036 -21.87 -37.20 -0.17
CA LYS A 1036 -22.51 -35.97 0.29
C LYS A 1036 -23.34 -36.26 1.54
N LEU A 1037 -23.07 -35.51 2.62
CA LEU A 1037 -23.94 -35.51 3.78
C LEU A 1037 -25.25 -34.75 3.47
N PRO A 1038 -26.37 -35.09 4.13
CA PRO A 1038 -27.68 -34.47 3.85
C PRO A 1038 -27.64 -32.93 3.82
N HIS A 1039 -26.87 -32.32 4.73
CA HIS A 1039 -26.73 -30.87 4.91
C HIS A 1039 -25.62 -30.19 4.06
N THR A 1040 -24.95 -30.92 3.16
CA THR A 1040 -23.94 -30.34 2.26
C THR A 1040 -24.63 -29.70 1.04
N SER A 1041 -24.20 -28.52 0.60
CA SER A 1041 -24.81 -27.84 -0.57
C SER A 1041 -24.55 -28.59 -1.88
N CYS A 1042 -25.55 -28.66 -2.76
CA CYS A 1042 -25.44 -29.18 -4.13
C CYS A 1042 -24.70 -28.23 -5.09
N GLU A 1043 -24.46 -26.98 -4.67
CA GLU A 1043 -23.87 -25.91 -5.49
C GLU A 1043 -22.53 -26.31 -6.13
N GLY A 1044 -21.65 -27.02 -5.40
CA GLY A 1044 -20.37 -27.46 -5.94
C GLY A 1044 -20.50 -28.46 -7.11
N ILE A 1045 -21.53 -29.31 -7.06
CA ILE A 1045 -21.82 -30.30 -8.12
C ILE A 1045 -22.42 -29.58 -9.33
N ILE A 1046 -23.37 -28.67 -9.09
CA ILE A 1046 -23.99 -27.84 -10.13
C ILE A 1046 -22.94 -26.95 -10.81
N ASN A 1047 -22.07 -26.30 -10.05
CA ASN A 1047 -20.99 -25.47 -10.60
C ASN A 1047 -19.96 -26.29 -11.39
N LYS A 1048 -19.61 -27.50 -10.94
CA LYS A 1048 -18.77 -28.41 -11.73
C LYS A 1048 -19.43 -28.76 -13.07
N LYS A 1049 -20.73 -29.02 -13.05
CA LYS A 1049 -21.51 -29.48 -14.21
C LYS A 1049 -21.81 -28.37 -15.22
N LEU A 1050 -21.97 -27.13 -14.76
CA LEU A 1050 -22.27 -25.97 -15.59
C LEU A 1050 -21.01 -25.23 -16.06
N TYR A 1051 -19.90 -25.29 -15.30
CA TYR A 1051 -18.76 -24.36 -15.49
C TYR A 1051 -17.36 -24.99 -15.45
N SER A 1052 -17.18 -26.30 -15.28
CA SER A 1052 -15.81 -26.87 -15.19
C SER A 1052 -15.16 -27.15 -16.55
N HIS A 1053 -13.96 -26.61 -16.75
CA HIS A 1053 -13.01 -26.95 -17.83
C HIS A 1053 -11.62 -27.33 -17.29
N PHE A 1054 -11.57 -27.90 -16.09
CA PHE A 1054 -10.31 -28.24 -15.42
C PHE A 1054 -9.63 -29.43 -16.10
N ARG A 1055 -8.39 -29.24 -16.58
CA ARG A 1055 -7.50 -30.31 -17.05
C ARG A 1055 -6.30 -30.39 -16.11
N SER A 1056 -6.01 -31.60 -15.61
CA SER A 1056 -4.76 -31.89 -14.91
C SER A 1056 -3.86 -32.73 -15.81
N SER A 1057 -2.55 -32.75 -15.53
CA SER A 1057 -1.60 -33.60 -16.25
C SER A 1057 -1.96 -35.09 -16.18
N ALA A 1058 -2.57 -35.53 -15.07
CA ALA A 1058 -3.07 -36.90 -14.93
C ALA A 1058 -4.29 -37.18 -15.83
N MET A 1059 -5.19 -36.20 -16.01
CA MET A 1059 -6.33 -36.33 -16.93
C MET A 1059 -5.89 -36.33 -18.39
N GLU A 1060 -4.90 -35.51 -18.75
CA GLU A 1060 -4.33 -35.47 -20.10
C GLU A 1060 -3.56 -36.75 -20.42
N TYR A 1061 -2.82 -37.29 -19.46
CA TYR A 1061 -2.20 -38.61 -19.57
C TYR A 1061 -3.25 -39.70 -19.83
N GLY A 1062 -4.33 -39.74 -19.04
CA GLY A 1062 -5.38 -40.75 -19.23
C GLY A 1062 -6.06 -40.67 -20.60
N ILE A 1063 -6.41 -39.46 -21.05
CA ILE A 1063 -6.99 -39.19 -22.37
C ILE A 1063 -6.12 -39.70 -23.52
N ASN A 1064 -4.79 -39.64 -23.39
CA ASN A 1064 -3.85 -40.02 -24.44
C ASN A 1064 -3.59 -41.54 -24.49
N HIS A 1065 -3.68 -42.24 -23.34
CA HIS A 1065 -3.34 -43.66 -23.24
C HIS A 1065 -4.58 -44.58 -23.11
N GLU A 1066 -5.79 -44.02 -23.05
CA GLU A 1066 -7.07 -44.74 -23.04
C GLU A 1066 -7.19 -45.70 -24.24
N GLY A 1067 -6.86 -45.23 -25.44
CA GLY A 1067 -6.90 -46.06 -26.66
C GLY A 1067 -5.84 -47.16 -26.71
N GLU A 1068 -4.69 -46.97 -26.05
CA GLU A 1068 -3.66 -48.00 -25.92
C GLU A 1068 -4.11 -49.11 -24.96
N ALA A 1069 -4.76 -48.73 -23.86
CA ALA A 1069 -5.32 -49.67 -22.89
C ALA A 1069 -6.40 -50.56 -23.51
N VAL A 1070 -7.31 -49.97 -24.30
CA VAL A 1070 -8.36 -50.73 -25.00
C VAL A 1070 -7.76 -51.70 -26.01
N LYS A 1071 -6.78 -51.28 -26.83
CA LYS A 1071 -6.10 -52.17 -27.78
C LYS A 1071 -5.34 -53.32 -27.09
N ALA A 1072 -4.72 -53.06 -25.95
CA ALA A 1072 -4.06 -54.10 -25.16
C ALA A 1072 -5.07 -55.14 -24.65
N LEU A 1073 -6.28 -54.71 -24.26
CA LEU A 1073 -7.37 -55.61 -23.89
C LEU A 1073 -7.83 -56.47 -25.07
N GLU A 1074 -8.09 -55.85 -26.23
CA GLU A 1074 -8.51 -56.54 -27.46
C GLU A 1074 -7.52 -57.64 -27.85
N ASN A 1075 -6.22 -57.32 -27.84
CA ASN A 1075 -5.15 -58.26 -28.18
C ASN A 1075 -4.95 -59.39 -27.16
N SER A 1076 -5.11 -59.10 -25.86
CA SER A 1076 -4.88 -60.09 -24.79
C SER A 1076 -6.04 -61.07 -24.60
N MET A 1077 -7.27 -60.67 -24.93
CA MET A 1077 -8.47 -61.47 -24.70
C MET A 1077 -9.19 -61.91 -25.98
N GLY A 1078 -8.75 -61.44 -27.16
CA GLY A 1078 -9.40 -61.76 -28.44
C GLY A 1078 -10.82 -61.20 -28.57
N LEU A 1079 -11.09 -60.07 -27.92
CA LEU A 1079 -12.41 -59.42 -27.88
C LEU A 1079 -12.42 -58.18 -28.79
N ILE A 1080 -13.58 -57.84 -29.36
CA ILE A 1080 -13.78 -56.61 -30.14
C ILE A 1080 -14.49 -55.57 -29.27
N VAL A 1081 -13.83 -54.47 -28.95
CA VAL A 1081 -14.41 -53.38 -28.15
C VAL A 1081 -15.01 -52.33 -29.09
N ARG A 1082 -16.33 -52.22 -29.09
CA ARG A 1082 -17.06 -51.23 -29.90
C ARG A 1082 -17.14 -49.90 -29.17
N PRO A 1083 -16.89 -48.76 -29.84
CA PRO A 1083 -17.07 -47.44 -29.25
C PRO A 1083 -18.57 -47.17 -29.03
N CYS A 1084 -18.90 -46.41 -27.99
CA CYS A 1084 -20.28 -46.13 -27.64
C CYS A 1084 -20.49 -44.68 -27.19
N GLY A 1085 -21.74 -44.22 -27.30
CA GLY A 1085 -22.13 -42.86 -26.96
C GLY A 1085 -22.72 -42.72 -25.55
N LEU A 1086 -23.54 -41.69 -25.36
CA LEU A 1086 -24.22 -41.41 -24.10
C LEU A 1086 -25.50 -42.25 -23.97
N PHE A 1087 -25.53 -43.17 -23.00
CA PHE A 1087 -26.72 -43.94 -22.63
C PHE A 1087 -27.58 -43.16 -21.64
N ILE A 1088 -28.85 -42.94 -21.97
CA ILE A 1088 -29.84 -42.27 -21.11
C ILE A 1088 -30.75 -43.32 -20.46
N HIS A 1089 -30.89 -43.25 -19.14
CA HIS A 1089 -31.63 -44.25 -18.38
C HIS A 1089 -33.12 -44.31 -18.80
N PRO A 1090 -33.72 -45.52 -18.92
CA PRO A 1090 -35.08 -45.67 -19.48
C PRO A 1090 -36.19 -45.08 -18.62
N LYS A 1091 -36.09 -45.14 -17.29
CA LYS A 1091 -37.08 -44.56 -16.35
C LYS A 1091 -36.68 -43.16 -15.85
N LEU A 1092 -35.47 -43.02 -15.31
CA LEU A 1092 -34.93 -41.77 -14.75
C LEU A 1092 -34.14 -40.96 -15.78
N LYS A 1093 -34.82 -40.21 -16.66
CA LYS A 1093 -34.21 -39.52 -17.82
C LYS A 1093 -33.16 -38.45 -17.48
N TYR A 1094 -33.12 -38.00 -16.22
CA TYR A 1094 -32.07 -37.12 -15.71
C TYR A 1094 -30.76 -37.84 -15.40
N LEU A 1095 -30.69 -39.18 -15.55
CA LEU A 1095 -29.48 -39.99 -15.39
C LEU A 1095 -28.95 -40.46 -16.75
N ALA A 1096 -27.63 -40.43 -16.89
CA ALA A 1096 -26.93 -40.94 -18.08
C ALA A 1096 -25.55 -41.55 -17.74
N ALA A 1097 -25.01 -42.36 -18.62
CA ALA A 1097 -23.65 -42.90 -18.51
C ALA A 1097 -22.99 -43.05 -19.89
N THR A 1098 -21.66 -43.03 -19.91
CA THR A 1098 -20.86 -43.31 -21.10
C THR A 1098 -19.76 -44.26 -20.65
N PRO A 1099 -19.87 -45.57 -20.95
CA PRO A 1099 -18.77 -46.51 -20.79
C PRO A 1099 -17.59 -46.16 -21.71
N ASP A 1100 -16.40 -46.67 -21.41
CA ASP A 1100 -15.23 -46.49 -22.27
C ASP A 1100 -15.30 -47.39 -23.52
N GLY A 1101 -16.06 -48.49 -23.47
CA GLY A 1101 -16.35 -49.35 -24.61
C GLY A 1101 -17.38 -50.44 -24.31
N LEU A 1102 -17.92 -51.07 -25.36
CA LEU A 1102 -18.86 -52.18 -25.29
C LEU A 1102 -18.26 -53.45 -25.89
N VAL A 1103 -18.58 -54.59 -25.32
CA VAL A 1103 -18.20 -55.91 -25.83
C VAL A 1103 -19.47 -56.74 -25.93
N ASP A 1104 -19.74 -57.28 -27.11
CA ASP A 1104 -20.96 -58.02 -27.42
C ASP A 1104 -22.24 -57.25 -27.02
N ASP A 1105 -23.30 -57.95 -26.60
CA ASP A 1105 -24.60 -57.35 -26.29
C ASP A 1105 -24.76 -56.91 -24.82
N ASP A 1106 -23.88 -57.38 -23.91
CA ASP A 1106 -24.01 -57.18 -22.46
C ASP A 1106 -22.71 -56.79 -21.72
N GLY A 1107 -21.58 -56.69 -22.42
CA GLY A 1107 -20.27 -56.34 -21.84
C GLY A 1107 -19.97 -54.83 -21.88
N ILE A 1108 -19.44 -54.30 -20.77
CA ILE A 1108 -18.90 -52.94 -20.67
C ILE A 1108 -17.43 -52.95 -20.26
N VAL A 1109 -16.67 -51.98 -20.78
CA VAL A 1109 -15.27 -51.73 -20.44
C VAL A 1109 -15.13 -50.39 -19.73
N GLU A 1110 -14.40 -50.37 -18.62
CA GLU A 1110 -13.94 -49.16 -17.91
C GLU A 1110 -12.42 -49.24 -17.75
N SER A 1111 -11.71 -48.21 -18.21
CA SER A 1111 -10.26 -48.15 -18.26
C SER A 1111 -9.72 -47.09 -17.28
N SER A 1112 -8.64 -47.41 -16.56
CA SER A 1112 -7.98 -46.48 -15.64
C SER A 1112 -6.47 -46.56 -15.74
N THR A 1113 -5.83 -45.41 -16.01
CA THR A 1113 -4.38 -45.27 -16.15
C THR A 1113 -3.79 -44.51 -14.95
N ARG A 1114 -2.71 -45.03 -14.37
CA ARG A 1114 -2.04 -44.41 -13.21
C ARG A 1114 -0.78 -43.66 -13.64
N TYR A 1115 -0.73 -42.36 -13.33
CA TYR A 1115 0.37 -41.44 -13.68
C TYR A 1115 1.75 -41.76 -13.04
N LEU A 1116 1.86 -42.78 -12.16
CA LEU A 1116 3.07 -43.09 -11.38
C LEU A 1116 3.61 -44.52 -11.58
N GLY A 1117 3.13 -45.26 -12.57
CA GLY A 1117 3.67 -46.57 -12.96
C GLY A 1117 2.98 -47.07 -14.24
N GLU A 1118 3.76 -47.63 -15.16
CA GLU A 1118 3.31 -48.13 -16.47
C GLU A 1118 2.46 -49.42 -16.31
N ARG A 1119 1.27 -49.29 -15.71
CA ARG A 1119 0.31 -50.39 -15.52
C ARG A 1119 -1.09 -49.92 -15.92
N TYR A 1120 -1.75 -50.73 -16.75
CA TYR A 1120 -3.14 -50.52 -17.16
C TYR A 1120 -4.05 -51.32 -16.24
N VAL A 1121 -5.08 -50.68 -15.68
CA VAL A 1121 -6.12 -51.38 -14.93
C VAL A 1121 -7.42 -51.24 -15.70
N ILE A 1122 -7.98 -52.38 -16.12
CA ILE A 1122 -9.19 -52.43 -16.94
C ILE A 1122 -10.21 -53.28 -16.19
N SER A 1123 -11.46 -52.82 -16.13
CA SER A 1123 -12.56 -53.65 -15.64
C SER A 1123 -13.40 -54.17 -16.80
N TYR A 1124 -13.58 -55.49 -16.86
CA TYR A 1124 -14.44 -56.17 -17.83
C TYR A 1124 -15.45 -57.04 -17.08
N ARG A 1125 -16.75 -56.88 -17.36
CA ARG A 1125 -17.86 -57.56 -16.67
C ARG A 1125 -17.75 -57.53 -15.13
N GLY A 1126 -17.23 -56.42 -14.57
CA GLY A 1126 -17.05 -56.25 -13.12
C GLY A 1126 -15.87 -56.99 -12.50
N GLN A 1127 -15.05 -57.69 -13.30
CA GLN A 1127 -13.76 -58.23 -12.87
C GLN A 1127 -12.65 -57.22 -13.17
N MET A 1128 -11.65 -57.13 -12.29
CA MET A 1128 -10.51 -56.21 -12.43
C MET A 1128 -9.33 -56.95 -13.06
N ILE A 1129 -8.88 -56.51 -14.22
CA ILE A 1129 -7.78 -57.08 -14.99
C ILE A 1129 -6.63 -56.06 -14.98
N ILE A 1130 -5.45 -56.50 -14.56
CA ILE A 1130 -4.24 -55.67 -14.57
C ILE A 1130 -3.36 -56.17 -15.72
N LEU A 1131 -3.15 -55.32 -16.72
CA LEU A 1131 -2.26 -55.61 -17.84
C LEU A 1131 -0.91 -54.93 -17.56
N GLU A 1132 0.13 -55.73 -17.38
CA GLU A 1132 1.52 -55.29 -17.25
C GLU A 1132 2.23 -55.43 -18.60
N ALA A 1133 3.10 -54.48 -18.95
CA ALA A 1133 4.14 -54.71 -19.95
C ALA A 1133 5.24 -55.63 -19.35
N VAL A 1134 4.91 -56.93 -19.18
CA VAL A 1134 5.77 -58.08 -18.77
C VAL A 1134 6.40 -58.01 -17.35
N PRO A 1135 6.76 -59.15 -16.70
CA PRO A 1135 5.99 -59.79 -15.65
C PRO A 1135 6.56 -59.58 -14.23
N HIS A 1136 5.73 -59.46 -13.19
CA HIS A 1136 5.83 -60.25 -11.93
C HIS A 1136 4.63 -59.97 -11.00
N LEU A 1137 3.92 -61.06 -10.68
CA LEU A 1137 2.67 -61.18 -9.91
C LEU A 1137 2.70 -60.52 -8.51
N ILE A 1138 1.69 -59.71 -8.15
CA ILE A 1138 1.11 -59.65 -6.79
C ILE A 1138 -0.41 -59.35 -6.88
N ILE A 1139 -1.21 -60.27 -6.35
CA ILE A 1139 -2.67 -60.19 -6.17
C ILE A 1139 -2.97 -59.60 -4.78
N PHE A 1140 -4.01 -58.76 -4.64
CA PHE A 1140 -4.66 -58.50 -3.35
C PHE A 1140 -6.20 -58.66 -3.44
N PRO A 1141 -6.86 -59.21 -2.40
CA PRO A 1141 -8.25 -59.64 -2.43
C PRO A 1141 -9.28 -58.54 -2.10
N ARG A 1142 -10.54 -58.87 -2.40
CA ARG A 1142 -11.80 -58.10 -2.32
C ARG A 1142 -12.05 -57.28 -1.04
N GLY A 1143 -12.75 -56.15 -1.24
CA GLY A 1143 -13.89 -55.71 -0.39
C GLY A 1143 -13.99 -54.18 -0.13
N PRO A 1144 -15.19 -53.61 0.15
CA PRO A 1144 -16.54 -53.97 -0.29
C PRO A 1144 -17.25 -52.82 -1.06
N ARG A 1145 -18.43 -53.16 -1.59
CA ARG A 1145 -19.37 -52.36 -2.40
C ARG A 1145 -19.73 -50.99 -1.79
N GLY A 1146 -19.91 -50.00 -2.67
CA GLY A 1146 -20.48 -48.68 -2.39
C GLY A 1146 -20.61 -47.85 -3.66
#